data_AF-A0A848B4R6-F1
#
_entry.id   AF-A0A848B4R6-F1
#
_cell.length_a   1.000
_cell.length_b   1.000
_cell.length_c   1.000
_cell.angle_alpha   90.00
_cell.angle_beta   90.00
_cell.angle_gamma   90.00
#
_symmetry.space_group_name_H-M   'P 1'
#
loop_
_entity.id
_entity.type
_entity.pdbx_description
1 polymer ?
#
loop_
_entity_poly.entity_id
_entity_poly.type
_entity_poly.pdbx_seq_one_letter_code
_entity_poly.pdbx_strand_id
1 'polypeptide(L)'
;MKHKRFMILCSLIGFLAVLTAAEDPRRQKMCWAHYVGWGFNQTDGYDLAMRSPGSWMLAPFGDRTLLGKNLQWDSGIFFGARKQIETALAYGVDGFCVDIVNPNSYVGGLERFFRDAEGTPFKVALCIDRLNYDNAYLIEHLGKFIATYKDHPNACRIDGKMVIFVYNIAGKKIDDWLAVRAELKKQGLDAYYLVQPAHETSMWSEPDKLADALRGFEGFYDFGCNGFTPDEMKQRLANGRAALKAHRPDGIFAGGIAIGYIGQGSSYYRPFLNSGTLRHNWEASIANNVDWVCLTTWNDYIESTQFELSMINRDNLLRINREYVSKWRGEPAPQRTPQVIYTYHDETVLGDDLTFEVMNFSYTTAPASALVRLLAPDGRLLKEFAPVQLNPKKLAVKTFRLRHEEMKDWKVMRVQAAVVSNGEKPQYKELHPIVRRSGRTESVRTLRLRQDDMTGPETELRIEAGPDGRSVAKIMLKSWMFAGKAELLRNGWPVAELEINHLHKPVWERTVPLEWRRSPEDVYVVRVTDVSGRLGFSNPALHRAEGFDGKTRLPVIVTGSDFDENWPLWKKRISRLKRPGVVAMPVADSDIFSVRYDFDKPVDGMLISTSGWSIPAQLGSSKGWWQGCDKDTVPQWKNAAGPDGTERTVLAFDGTDVVAIAARAMPTGPFTIEQWIKPERKEADMVLFEDQMGVQLLLDAQLRPHLTRGGHITGASVQSDKAVPAGKWTHLAAVYDGKSLKIYQDGRKTAEAPAPTCTNPVNSLSRIGNSMNLERGFKGQLAGFSLEGAVRAPGSFRLKK
;
A
#
# COMPACT_ATOMS: atom_id res chain seq x y z
N MET A 1 4.94 6.92 -65.21
CA MET A 1 3.47 7.03 -64.98
C MET A 1 2.85 5.94 -64.10
N LYS A 2 3.48 4.76 -63.90
CA LYS A 2 2.93 3.68 -63.03
C LYS A 2 3.18 3.86 -61.52
N HIS A 3 4.21 4.60 -61.08
CA HIS A 3 4.49 4.81 -59.65
C HIS A 3 3.64 5.88 -58.95
N LYS A 4 3.17 6.92 -59.65
CA LYS A 4 2.26 7.92 -59.05
C LYS A 4 0.86 7.37 -58.77
N ARG A 5 0.39 6.37 -59.53
CA ARG A 5 -0.93 5.73 -59.31
C ARG A 5 -0.94 4.77 -58.13
N PHE A 6 0.18 4.11 -57.81
CA PHE A 6 0.27 3.20 -56.66
C PHE A 6 0.30 3.96 -55.32
N MET A 7 1.01 5.10 -55.28
CA MET A 7 1.08 5.96 -54.10
C MET A 7 -0.26 6.64 -53.78
N ILE A 8 -1.00 7.08 -54.79
CA ILE A 8 -2.34 7.66 -54.63
C ILE A 8 -3.35 6.59 -54.18
N LEU A 9 -3.21 5.33 -54.63
CA LEU A 9 -4.07 4.22 -54.20
C LEU A 9 -3.79 3.81 -52.74
N CYS A 10 -2.53 3.78 -52.29
CA CYS A 10 -2.20 3.53 -50.88
C CYS A 10 -2.61 4.70 -49.96
N SER A 11 -2.55 5.93 -50.47
CA SER A 11 -3.06 7.12 -49.76
C SER A 11 -4.58 7.10 -49.65
N LEU A 12 -5.30 6.71 -50.72
CA LEU A 12 -6.76 6.57 -50.68
C LEU A 12 -7.24 5.37 -49.87
N ILE A 13 -6.49 4.26 -49.79
CA ILE A 13 -6.84 3.13 -48.90
C ILE A 13 -6.59 3.51 -47.43
N GLY A 14 -5.53 4.28 -47.14
CA GLY A 14 -5.30 4.86 -45.81
C GLY A 14 -6.31 5.95 -45.42
N PHE A 15 -6.90 6.66 -46.40
CA PHE A 15 -7.91 7.70 -46.16
C PHE A 15 -9.36 7.16 -46.20
N LEU A 16 -9.65 6.09 -46.94
CA LEU A 16 -10.95 5.40 -46.89
C LEU A 16 -11.13 4.52 -45.65
N ALA A 17 -10.03 4.09 -45.01
CA ALA A 17 -10.09 3.49 -43.68
C ALA A 17 -10.46 4.51 -42.57
N VAL A 18 -10.44 5.82 -42.88
CA VAL A 18 -10.83 6.92 -41.96
C VAL A 18 -12.30 7.32 -42.15
N LEU A 19 -13.04 6.66 -43.04
CA LEU A 19 -14.48 6.90 -43.27
C LEU A 19 -15.34 5.64 -43.05
N THR A 20 -14.83 4.64 -42.34
CA THR A 20 -15.69 3.59 -41.79
C THR A 20 -16.51 4.20 -40.65
N ALA A 21 -17.82 3.94 -40.64
CA ALA A 21 -18.69 4.27 -39.52
C ALA A 21 -17.95 3.96 -38.21
N ALA A 22 -17.81 4.94 -37.31
CA ALA A 22 -17.08 4.80 -36.06
C ALA A 22 -17.42 3.44 -35.45
N GLU A 23 -16.44 2.52 -35.45
CA GLU A 23 -16.69 1.15 -35.02
C GLU A 23 -17.32 1.21 -33.64
N ASP A 24 -18.49 0.59 -33.50
CA ASP A 24 -19.23 0.53 -32.25
C ASP A 24 -18.30 0.06 -31.14
N PRO A 25 -17.99 0.88 -30.11
CA PRO A 25 -17.07 0.50 -29.04
C PRO A 25 -17.48 -0.76 -28.28
N ARG A 26 -18.76 -1.18 -28.36
CA ARG A 26 -19.23 -2.47 -27.83
C ARG A 26 -18.56 -3.67 -28.50
N ARG A 27 -18.05 -3.50 -29.72
CA ARG A 27 -17.31 -4.52 -30.47
C ARG A 27 -15.81 -4.47 -30.23
N GLN A 28 -15.33 -3.42 -29.55
CA GLN A 28 -13.91 -3.22 -29.25
C GLN A 28 -13.60 -3.63 -27.81
N LYS A 29 -12.54 -4.41 -27.65
CA LYS A 29 -12.02 -4.83 -26.34
C LYS A 29 -11.17 -3.74 -25.71
N MET A 30 -11.83 -2.83 -24.98
CA MET A 30 -11.19 -1.69 -24.35
C MET A 30 -10.61 -2.00 -22.95
N CYS A 31 -9.38 -1.56 -22.72
CA CYS A 31 -8.70 -1.51 -21.43
C CYS A 31 -8.72 -0.07 -20.91
N TRP A 32 -9.56 0.19 -19.93
CA TRP A 32 -9.63 1.45 -19.20
C TRP A 32 -8.71 1.41 -17.99
N ALA A 33 -8.33 2.56 -17.46
CA ALA A 33 -7.78 2.68 -16.11
C ALA A 33 -8.53 3.77 -15.33
N HIS A 34 -8.87 3.46 -14.08
CA HIS A 34 -9.42 4.42 -13.14
C HIS A 34 -8.32 5.41 -12.76
N TYR A 35 -8.54 6.69 -13.03
CA TYR A 35 -7.59 7.76 -12.77
C TYR A 35 -8.13 8.62 -11.64
N VAL A 36 -7.39 8.78 -10.54
CA VAL A 36 -7.84 9.63 -9.44
C VAL A 36 -7.50 11.10 -9.71
N GLY A 37 -8.52 11.97 -9.69
CA GLY A 37 -8.41 13.37 -10.07
C GLY A 37 -7.87 14.31 -8.98
N TRP A 38 -6.99 13.83 -8.11
CA TRP A 38 -6.33 14.60 -7.06
C TRP A 38 -4.85 14.23 -6.93
N GLY A 39 -4.04 15.17 -6.41
CA GLY A 39 -2.60 15.01 -6.33
C GLY A 39 -2.10 14.33 -5.06
N PHE A 40 -0.83 13.92 -5.13
CA PHE A 40 0.00 13.30 -4.12
C PHE A 40 1.33 14.05 -4.03
N ASN A 41 1.61 14.67 -2.89
CA ASN A 41 2.91 15.29 -2.63
C ASN A 41 3.98 14.22 -2.34
N GLN A 42 4.49 13.59 -3.40
CA GLN A 42 5.48 12.51 -3.32
C GLN A 42 6.86 13.00 -2.85
N THR A 43 7.15 14.30 -2.96
CA THR A 43 8.40 14.85 -2.43
C THR A 43 8.40 14.73 -0.91
N ASP A 44 7.36 15.22 -0.24
CA ASP A 44 7.29 15.14 1.22
C ASP A 44 6.94 13.72 1.68
N GLY A 45 5.97 13.09 1.03
CA GLY A 45 5.43 11.80 1.42
C GLY A 45 6.29 10.58 1.07
N TYR A 46 7.27 10.68 0.16
CA TYR A 46 8.21 9.58 -0.16
C TYR A 46 9.68 10.01 -0.07
N ASP A 47 10.08 11.04 -0.82
CA ASP A 47 11.50 11.41 -0.99
C ASP A 47 12.14 11.97 0.28
N LEU A 48 11.37 12.75 1.04
CA LEU A 48 11.78 13.35 2.31
C LEU A 48 11.24 12.58 3.53
N ALA A 49 10.36 11.60 3.28
CA ALA A 49 9.57 10.93 4.30
C ALA A 49 10.40 10.36 5.45
N MET A 50 11.62 9.92 5.14
CA MET A 50 12.56 9.34 6.09
C MET A 50 13.88 10.11 6.18
N ARG A 51 13.96 11.36 5.70
CA ARG A 51 15.19 12.19 5.82
C ARG A 51 15.28 12.89 7.17
N SER A 52 14.17 13.43 7.64
CA SER A 52 14.08 14.12 8.93
C SER A 52 12.70 13.92 9.57
N PRO A 53 12.59 14.07 10.91
CA PRO A 53 11.31 14.11 11.61
C PRO A 53 10.35 15.15 11.03
N GLY A 54 9.11 14.75 10.73
CA GLY A 54 8.04 15.63 10.26
C GLY A 54 6.72 14.90 10.07
N SER A 55 5.65 15.65 9.79
CA SER A 55 4.28 15.11 9.71
C SER A 55 4.10 14.05 8.60
N TRP A 56 4.91 14.11 7.55
CA TRP A 56 4.97 13.09 6.49
C TRP A 56 5.32 11.68 6.99
N MET A 57 5.96 11.56 8.15
CA MET A 57 6.26 10.26 8.77
C MET A 57 5.05 9.59 9.43
N LEU A 58 3.94 10.31 9.61
CA LEU A 58 2.70 9.74 10.15
C LEU A 58 2.09 8.75 9.17
N ALA A 59 2.18 9.05 7.87
CA ALA A 59 1.63 8.24 6.79
C ALA A 59 2.49 8.36 5.50
N PRO A 60 3.73 7.81 5.49
CA PRO A 60 4.59 7.88 4.31
C PRO A 60 4.01 7.08 3.15
N PHE A 61 4.20 7.56 1.92
CA PHE A 61 3.91 6.82 0.71
C PHE A 61 4.89 5.64 0.56
N GLY A 62 4.38 4.54 0.02
CA GLY A 62 5.18 3.35 -0.28
C GLY A 62 6.02 3.47 -1.56
N ASP A 63 5.68 4.41 -2.43
CA ASP A 63 6.22 4.51 -3.79
C ASP A 63 6.15 5.95 -4.34
N ARG A 64 6.77 6.20 -5.49
CA ARG A 64 6.69 7.47 -6.24
C ARG A 64 6.67 7.24 -7.75
N THR A 65 6.15 8.21 -8.51
CA THR A 65 6.13 8.14 -9.99
C THR A 65 7.54 8.26 -10.58
N LEU A 66 7.75 7.56 -11.69
CA LEU A 66 8.92 7.73 -12.56
C LEU A 66 8.63 8.61 -13.78
N LEU A 67 7.36 8.98 -14.00
CA LEU A 67 6.98 9.84 -15.11
C LEU A 67 7.31 11.32 -14.84
N GLY A 68 7.68 11.69 -13.60
CA GLY A 68 8.27 12.99 -13.31
C GLY A 68 8.00 13.44 -11.88
N LYS A 69 8.99 14.08 -11.25
CA LYS A 69 8.96 14.42 -9.82
C LYS A 69 7.68 15.11 -9.35
N ASN A 70 7.16 16.03 -10.16
CA ASN A 70 5.98 16.83 -9.81
C ASN A 70 4.71 16.38 -10.55
N LEU A 71 4.77 15.28 -11.31
CA LEU A 71 3.66 14.86 -12.17
C LEU A 71 2.43 14.48 -11.33
N GLN A 72 2.65 13.91 -10.15
CA GLN A 72 1.54 13.53 -9.28
C GLN A 72 1.12 14.65 -8.32
N TRP A 73 1.67 15.88 -8.39
CA TRP A 73 1.16 16.99 -7.55
C TRP A 73 -0.24 17.46 -7.99
N ASP A 74 -0.94 18.21 -7.14
CA ASP A 74 -2.33 18.67 -7.39
C ASP A 74 -2.51 19.33 -8.76
N SER A 75 -1.57 20.16 -9.19
CA SER A 75 -1.59 20.74 -10.53
C SER A 75 -0.95 19.82 -11.57
N GLY A 76 0.07 19.06 -11.17
CA GLY A 76 0.84 18.16 -12.04
C GLY A 76 -0.01 17.09 -12.71
N ILE A 77 -1.01 16.54 -12.00
CA ILE A 77 -1.86 15.48 -12.55
C ILE A 77 -2.64 15.96 -13.78
N PHE A 78 -3.01 17.24 -13.81
CA PHE A 78 -3.73 17.86 -14.92
C PHE A 78 -2.78 18.38 -16.00
N PHE A 79 -1.72 19.11 -15.65
CA PHE A 79 -0.76 19.64 -16.63
C PHE A 79 0.11 18.56 -17.28
N GLY A 80 0.22 17.40 -16.63
CA GLY A 80 0.93 16.22 -17.10
C GLY A 80 0.07 15.21 -17.85
N ALA A 81 -1.19 15.52 -18.14
CA ALA A 81 -2.15 14.58 -18.72
C ALA A 81 -1.61 13.95 -20.02
N ARG A 82 -1.03 14.74 -20.94
CA ARG A 82 -0.44 14.22 -22.18
C ARG A 82 0.56 13.09 -21.95
N LYS A 83 1.52 13.29 -21.03
CA LYS A 83 2.57 12.30 -20.75
C LYS A 83 1.98 11.00 -20.19
N GLN A 84 0.96 11.11 -19.34
CA GLN A 84 0.27 9.96 -18.77
C GLN A 84 -0.53 9.21 -19.83
N ILE A 85 -1.23 9.93 -20.71
CA ILE A 85 -1.97 9.36 -21.86
C ILE A 85 -1.02 8.60 -22.80
N GLU A 86 0.08 9.21 -23.22
CA GLU A 86 1.05 8.58 -24.12
C GLU A 86 1.69 7.34 -23.48
N THR A 87 1.96 7.39 -22.18
CA THR A 87 2.47 6.24 -21.44
C THR A 87 1.43 5.12 -21.37
N ALA A 88 0.18 5.44 -21.03
CA ALA A 88 -0.91 4.49 -20.95
C ALA A 88 -1.14 3.78 -22.30
N LEU A 89 -1.17 4.54 -23.40
CA LEU A 89 -1.24 4.03 -24.77
C LEU A 89 -0.10 3.07 -25.10
N ALA A 90 1.14 3.38 -24.70
CA ALA A 90 2.31 2.54 -24.97
C ALA A 90 2.22 1.14 -24.31
N TYR A 91 1.38 0.98 -23.29
CA TYR A 91 1.12 -0.29 -22.60
C TYR A 91 -0.26 -0.89 -22.91
N GLY A 92 -0.99 -0.34 -23.88
CA GLY A 92 -2.26 -0.89 -24.35
C GLY A 92 -3.48 -0.51 -23.51
N VAL A 93 -3.40 0.57 -22.73
CA VAL A 93 -4.56 1.21 -22.08
C VAL A 93 -5.17 2.17 -23.09
N ASP A 94 -6.47 2.02 -23.37
CA ASP A 94 -7.17 2.79 -24.40
C ASP A 94 -7.85 4.04 -23.85
N GLY A 95 -8.05 4.14 -22.53
CA GLY A 95 -8.67 5.31 -21.95
C GLY A 95 -8.57 5.43 -20.44
N PHE A 96 -8.83 6.63 -19.95
CA PHE A 96 -9.01 6.91 -18.52
C PHE A 96 -10.47 7.20 -18.20
N CYS A 97 -10.97 6.58 -17.14
CA CYS A 97 -12.15 7.08 -16.42
C CYS A 97 -11.64 7.92 -15.24
N VAL A 98 -11.75 9.24 -15.39
CA VAL A 98 -11.18 10.22 -14.45
C VAL A 98 -12.16 10.51 -13.35
N ASP A 99 -11.80 10.11 -12.14
CA ASP A 99 -12.59 10.19 -10.92
C ASP A 99 -12.55 11.57 -10.30
N ILE A 100 -13.73 12.19 -10.24
CA ILE A 100 -13.92 13.53 -9.71
C ILE A 100 -14.98 13.49 -8.61
N VAL A 101 -14.59 13.92 -7.42
CA VAL A 101 -15.45 13.89 -6.23
C VAL A 101 -16.59 14.90 -6.33
N ASN A 102 -16.29 16.16 -6.63
CA ASN A 102 -17.28 17.25 -6.61
C ASN A 102 -17.83 17.55 -8.02
N PRO A 103 -19.16 17.46 -8.24
CA PRO A 103 -19.78 17.78 -9.52
C PRO A 103 -19.36 19.11 -10.16
N ASN A 104 -19.19 20.18 -9.37
CA ASN A 104 -18.78 21.48 -9.92
C ASN A 104 -17.40 21.46 -10.61
N SER A 105 -16.58 20.46 -10.32
CA SER A 105 -15.25 20.27 -10.90
C SER A 105 -15.25 19.37 -12.13
N TYR A 106 -16.36 18.76 -12.55
CA TYR A 106 -16.40 17.83 -13.70
C TYR A 106 -15.84 18.45 -14.97
N VAL A 107 -16.18 19.71 -15.25
CA VAL A 107 -15.69 20.39 -16.47
C VAL A 107 -14.21 20.71 -16.37
N GLY A 108 -13.78 21.38 -15.29
CA GLY A 108 -12.40 21.85 -15.12
C GLY A 108 -11.41 20.72 -14.89
N GLY A 109 -11.80 19.68 -14.16
CA GLY A 109 -10.95 18.52 -13.87
C GLY A 109 -10.62 17.69 -15.12
N LEU A 110 -11.51 17.65 -16.12
CA LEU A 110 -11.30 16.89 -17.35
C LEU A 110 -10.83 17.75 -18.54
N GLU A 111 -10.84 19.09 -18.44
CA GLU A 111 -10.44 19.99 -19.52
C GLU A 111 -9.07 19.64 -20.10
N ARG A 112 -8.08 19.41 -19.22
CA ARG A 112 -6.72 19.07 -19.66
C ARG A 112 -6.59 17.66 -20.23
N PHE A 113 -7.37 16.70 -19.72
CA PHE A 113 -7.37 15.35 -20.29
C PHE A 113 -7.95 15.34 -21.71
N PHE A 114 -9.08 16.02 -21.95
CA PHE A 114 -9.66 16.10 -23.29
C PHE A 114 -8.72 16.81 -24.26
N ARG A 115 -8.21 18.00 -23.89
CA ARG A 115 -7.25 18.75 -24.69
C ARG A 115 -6.01 17.92 -25.04
N ASP A 116 -5.41 17.24 -24.07
CA ASP A 116 -4.15 16.53 -24.27
C ASP A 116 -4.34 15.17 -24.99
N ALA A 117 -5.56 14.62 -24.95
CA ALA A 117 -5.92 13.44 -25.72
C ALA A 117 -6.13 13.73 -27.22
N GLU A 118 -6.34 14.99 -27.61
CA GLU A 118 -6.55 15.36 -29.01
C GLU A 118 -5.42 14.83 -29.92
N GLY A 119 -5.82 14.35 -31.10
CA GLY A 119 -4.91 13.71 -32.06
C GLY A 119 -4.42 12.31 -31.68
N THR A 120 -4.89 11.74 -30.56
CA THR A 120 -4.63 10.34 -30.16
C THR A 120 -5.91 9.50 -30.25
N PRO A 121 -5.82 8.15 -30.31
CA PRO A 121 -6.99 7.29 -30.21
C PRO A 121 -7.54 7.19 -28.77
N PHE A 122 -6.85 7.75 -27.77
CA PHE A 122 -7.15 7.58 -26.36
C PHE A 122 -8.52 8.15 -26.00
N LYS A 123 -9.24 7.46 -25.11
CA LYS A 123 -10.55 7.87 -24.65
C LYS A 123 -10.51 8.46 -23.25
N VAL A 124 -11.32 9.49 -23.04
CA VAL A 124 -11.49 10.13 -21.75
C VAL A 124 -12.96 10.05 -21.37
N ALA A 125 -13.23 9.55 -20.17
CA ALA A 125 -14.55 9.47 -19.58
C ALA A 125 -14.52 10.07 -18.17
N LEU A 126 -15.64 10.68 -17.76
CA LEU A 126 -15.85 11.03 -16.35
C LEU A 126 -16.13 9.75 -15.56
N CYS A 127 -15.53 9.63 -14.39
CA CYS A 127 -15.98 8.75 -13.33
C CYS A 127 -16.58 9.59 -12.21
N ILE A 128 -17.86 9.37 -11.92
CA ILE A 128 -18.57 10.01 -10.81
C ILE A 128 -18.22 9.22 -9.54
N ASP A 129 -17.44 9.83 -8.64
CA ASP A 129 -17.03 9.23 -7.36
C ASP A 129 -18.25 8.73 -6.56
N ARG A 130 -19.28 9.58 -6.43
CA ARG A 130 -20.49 9.29 -5.66
C ARG A 130 -21.71 10.02 -6.19
N LEU A 131 -22.88 9.38 -6.08
CA LEU A 131 -24.16 9.96 -6.49
C LEU A 131 -24.93 10.67 -5.37
N ASN A 132 -24.44 10.65 -4.13
CA ASN A 132 -25.13 11.22 -2.97
C ASN A 132 -25.03 12.75 -2.91
N TYR A 133 -25.63 13.41 -3.91
CA TYR A 133 -25.75 14.87 -4.03
C TYR A 133 -27.21 15.26 -4.27
N ASP A 134 -27.54 16.54 -4.06
CA ASP A 134 -28.84 17.06 -4.46
C ASP A 134 -29.08 16.89 -5.97
N ASN A 135 -30.33 16.62 -6.36
CA ASN A 135 -30.68 16.35 -7.76
C ASN A 135 -30.46 17.58 -8.66
N ALA A 136 -30.82 18.79 -8.21
CA ALA A 136 -30.64 20.00 -9.00
C ALA A 136 -29.14 20.28 -9.23
N TYR A 137 -28.33 20.10 -8.19
CA TYR A 137 -26.88 20.24 -8.26
C TYR A 137 -26.23 19.25 -9.25
N LEU A 138 -26.69 17.98 -9.25
CA LEU A 138 -26.25 17.00 -10.23
C LEU A 138 -26.68 17.37 -11.65
N ILE A 139 -27.94 17.76 -11.85
CA ILE A 139 -28.46 18.13 -13.18
C ILE A 139 -27.66 19.29 -13.76
N GLU A 140 -27.40 20.33 -12.96
CA GLU A 140 -26.63 21.50 -13.41
C GLU A 140 -25.22 21.10 -13.87
N HIS A 141 -24.45 20.46 -13.01
CA HIS A 141 -23.04 20.24 -13.27
C HIS A 141 -22.75 19.05 -14.19
N LEU A 142 -23.51 17.96 -14.07
CA LEU A 142 -23.43 16.84 -15.00
C LEU A 142 -23.93 17.26 -16.39
N GLY A 143 -25.03 18.01 -16.46
CA GLY A 143 -25.55 18.57 -17.70
C GLY A 143 -24.52 19.48 -18.38
N LYS A 144 -23.91 20.40 -17.63
CA LYS A 144 -22.82 21.25 -18.15
C LYS A 144 -21.65 20.43 -18.69
N PHE A 145 -21.23 19.39 -17.97
CA PHE A 145 -20.16 18.50 -18.41
C PHE A 145 -20.49 17.79 -19.73
N ILE A 146 -21.67 17.15 -19.81
CA ILE A 146 -22.11 16.44 -21.02
C ILE A 146 -22.23 17.43 -22.19
N ALA A 147 -22.84 18.59 -21.98
CA ALA A 147 -22.97 19.62 -23.02
C ALA A 147 -21.61 20.08 -23.56
N THR A 148 -20.59 20.13 -22.71
CA THR A 148 -19.24 20.59 -23.08
C THR A 148 -18.49 19.55 -23.90
N TYR A 149 -18.53 18.27 -23.50
CA TYR A 149 -17.62 17.25 -24.05
C TYR A 149 -18.29 16.14 -24.86
N LYS A 150 -19.62 16.07 -24.92
CA LYS A 150 -20.32 15.00 -25.65
C LYS A 150 -19.87 14.85 -27.10
N ASP A 151 -19.43 15.94 -27.75
CA ASP A 151 -18.99 15.99 -29.15
C ASP A 151 -17.45 15.99 -29.32
N HIS A 152 -16.68 15.93 -28.23
CA HIS A 152 -15.22 15.86 -28.28
C HIS A 152 -14.70 14.55 -28.92
N PRO A 153 -13.71 14.55 -29.83
CA PRO A 153 -13.26 13.33 -30.54
C PRO A 153 -12.75 12.20 -29.61
N ASN A 154 -12.19 12.57 -28.46
CA ASN A 154 -11.69 11.65 -27.45
C ASN A 154 -12.74 11.23 -26.40
N ALA A 155 -14.00 11.68 -26.50
CA ALA A 155 -15.08 11.09 -25.71
C ALA A 155 -15.41 9.69 -26.27
N CYS A 156 -15.52 8.69 -25.39
CA CYS A 156 -16.09 7.40 -25.80
C CYS A 156 -17.61 7.54 -25.95
N ARG A 157 -18.18 6.99 -27.03
CA ARG A 157 -19.61 7.05 -27.31
C ARG A 157 -20.18 5.69 -27.67
N ILE A 158 -21.32 5.35 -27.09
CA ILE A 158 -22.13 4.19 -27.48
C ILE A 158 -23.51 4.71 -27.85
N ASP A 159 -24.03 4.33 -29.03
CA ASP A 159 -25.31 4.83 -29.57
C ASP A 159 -25.42 6.37 -29.58
N GLY A 160 -24.30 7.04 -29.90
CA GLY A 160 -24.19 8.50 -29.90
C GLY A 160 -24.14 9.15 -28.52
N LYS A 161 -24.27 8.39 -27.43
CA LYS A 161 -24.22 8.88 -26.04
C LYS A 161 -22.82 8.78 -25.48
N MET A 162 -22.37 9.84 -24.82
CA MET A 162 -21.10 9.85 -24.10
C MET A 162 -21.10 8.81 -22.98
N VAL A 163 -20.01 8.05 -22.83
CA VAL A 163 -19.84 7.07 -21.75
C VAL A 163 -19.39 7.76 -20.47
N ILE A 164 -20.05 7.44 -19.35
CA ILE A 164 -19.75 7.93 -18.01
C ILE A 164 -19.71 6.76 -17.03
N PHE A 165 -18.68 6.71 -16.19
CA PHE A 165 -18.53 5.72 -15.12
C PHE A 165 -19.10 6.28 -13.81
N VAL A 166 -19.60 5.40 -12.93
CA VAL A 166 -20.15 5.75 -11.62
C VAL A 166 -19.62 4.79 -10.56
N TYR A 167 -18.66 5.26 -9.75
CA TYR A 167 -17.94 4.46 -8.76
C TYR A 167 -18.82 4.04 -7.58
N ASN A 168 -19.62 4.95 -7.05
CA ASN A 168 -20.42 4.66 -5.87
C ASN A 168 -21.87 5.15 -5.99
N ILE A 169 -22.80 4.19 -6.07
CA ILE A 169 -24.23 4.48 -6.04
C ILE A 169 -24.79 4.70 -4.63
N ALA A 170 -24.03 4.38 -3.59
CA ALA A 170 -24.53 4.45 -2.22
C ALA A 170 -25.03 5.87 -1.89
N GLY A 171 -26.19 5.93 -1.23
CA GLY A 171 -26.83 7.19 -0.82
C GLY A 171 -27.78 7.79 -1.85
N LYS A 172 -27.87 7.27 -3.09
CA LYS A 172 -28.86 7.70 -4.09
C LYS A 172 -29.82 6.54 -4.40
N LYS A 173 -31.14 6.74 -4.24
CA LYS A 173 -32.13 5.75 -4.70
C LYS A 173 -32.19 5.76 -6.22
N ILE A 174 -32.46 4.59 -6.82
CA ILE A 174 -32.52 4.46 -8.28
C ILE A 174 -33.64 5.32 -8.89
N ASP A 175 -34.78 5.47 -8.22
CA ASP A 175 -35.86 6.35 -8.70
C ASP A 175 -35.44 7.83 -8.75
N ASP A 176 -34.69 8.29 -7.74
CA ASP A 176 -34.14 9.66 -7.73
C ASP A 176 -33.12 9.86 -8.85
N TRP A 177 -32.29 8.85 -9.11
CA TRP A 177 -31.34 8.85 -10.22
C TRP A 177 -32.05 8.87 -11.58
N LEU A 178 -33.12 8.08 -11.74
CA LEU A 178 -33.96 8.09 -12.94
C LEU A 178 -34.60 9.47 -13.18
N ALA A 179 -34.99 10.18 -12.13
CA ALA A 179 -35.50 11.55 -12.24
C ALA A 179 -34.43 12.52 -12.77
N VAL A 180 -33.20 12.44 -12.26
CA VAL A 180 -32.05 13.22 -12.78
C VAL A 180 -31.82 12.92 -14.26
N ARG A 181 -31.77 11.63 -14.63
CA ARG A 181 -31.58 11.22 -16.03
C ARG A 181 -32.70 11.69 -16.94
N ALA A 182 -33.95 11.62 -16.48
CA ALA A 182 -35.11 12.08 -17.25
C ALA A 182 -35.01 13.57 -17.58
N GLU A 183 -34.55 14.38 -16.63
CA GLU A 183 -34.38 15.83 -16.83
C GLU A 183 -33.22 16.13 -17.79
N LEU A 184 -32.07 15.49 -17.62
CA LEU A 184 -30.95 15.61 -18.56
C LEU A 184 -31.34 15.20 -19.99
N LYS A 185 -32.14 14.12 -20.12
CA LYS A 185 -32.63 13.66 -21.41
C LYS A 185 -33.54 14.68 -22.11
N LYS A 186 -34.44 15.37 -21.37
CA LYS A 186 -35.26 16.46 -21.95
C LYS A 186 -34.40 17.59 -22.52
N GLN A 187 -33.24 17.82 -21.94
CA GLN A 187 -32.27 18.83 -22.39
C GLN A 187 -31.36 18.32 -23.52
N GLY A 188 -31.52 17.09 -23.99
CA GLY A 188 -30.64 16.48 -25.01
C GLY A 188 -29.25 16.11 -24.48
N LEU A 189 -29.14 15.86 -23.17
CA LEU A 189 -27.89 15.60 -22.44
C LEU A 189 -27.89 14.18 -21.82
N ASP A 190 -28.52 13.21 -22.48
CA ASP A 190 -28.46 11.80 -22.04
C ASP A 190 -27.06 11.21 -22.30
N ALA A 191 -26.67 10.25 -21.47
CA ALA A 191 -25.37 9.59 -21.51
C ALA A 191 -25.52 8.06 -21.32
N TYR A 192 -24.44 7.32 -21.57
CA TYR A 192 -24.35 5.88 -21.39
C TYR A 192 -23.58 5.59 -20.10
N TYR A 193 -24.26 5.07 -19.09
CA TYR A 193 -23.69 4.96 -17.75
C TYR A 193 -23.26 3.53 -17.41
N LEU A 194 -22.01 3.38 -16.98
CA LEU A 194 -21.46 2.17 -16.38
C LEU A 194 -21.35 2.34 -14.88
N VAL A 195 -21.87 1.40 -14.11
CA VAL A 195 -21.96 1.54 -12.66
C VAL A 195 -21.22 0.45 -11.93
N GLN A 196 -20.57 0.80 -10.83
CA GLN A 196 -20.23 -0.16 -9.80
C GLN A 196 -21.43 -0.30 -8.84
N PRO A 197 -22.18 -1.42 -8.91
CA PRO A 197 -23.46 -1.56 -8.21
C PRO A 197 -23.32 -1.79 -6.71
N ALA A 198 -22.11 -2.11 -6.22
CA ALA A 198 -21.82 -2.30 -4.81
C ALA A 198 -20.33 -2.14 -4.53
N HIS A 199 -20.00 -1.88 -3.26
CA HIS A 199 -18.64 -1.76 -2.75
C HIS A 199 -17.73 -2.92 -3.20
N GLU A 200 -16.45 -2.67 -3.37
CA GLU A 200 -15.46 -3.61 -3.90
C GLU A 200 -15.22 -4.82 -2.97
N THR A 201 -15.74 -4.77 -1.75
CA THR A 201 -15.77 -5.89 -0.78
C THR A 201 -17.04 -6.75 -0.84
N SER A 202 -18.00 -6.43 -1.70
CA SER A 202 -19.20 -7.24 -1.92
C SER A 202 -18.91 -8.50 -2.77
N MET A 203 -19.82 -9.47 -2.81
CA MET A 203 -19.77 -10.61 -3.75
C MET A 203 -20.75 -10.46 -4.91
N TRP A 204 -21.50 -9.35 -4.98
CA TRP A 204 -22.59 -9.14 -5.93
C TRP A 204 -23.60 -10.29 -5.92
N SER A 205 -23.81 -10.89 -4.74
CA SER A 205 -24.64 -12.09 -4.57
C SER A 205 -26.13 -11.78 -4.35
N GLU A 206 -26.55 -10.54 -4.53
CA GLU A 206 -27.92 -10.07 -4.34
C GLU A 206 -28.53 -9.68 -5.70
N PRO A 207 -29.16 -10.61 -6.44
CA PRO A 207 -29.63 -10.36 -7.81
C PRO A 207 -30.60 -9.20 -7.92
N ASP A 208 -31.48 -9.02 -6.93
CA ASP A 208 -32.47 -7.94 -6.93
C ASP A 208 -31.81 -6.55 -6.85
N LYS A 209 -30.72 -6.40 -6.09
CA LYS A 209 -29.95 -5.15 -6.04
C LYS A 209 -29.26 -4.86 -7.36
N LEU A 210 -28.72 -5.90 -8.01
CA LEU A 210 -28.12 -5.75 -9.35
C LEU A 210 -29.18 -5.39 -10.39
N ALA A 211 -30.35 -6.03 -10.35
CA ALA A 211 -31.47 -5.74 -11.23
C ALA A 211 -32.00 -4.31 -11.05
N ASP A 212 -32.13 -3.85 -9.79
CA ASP A 212 -32.54 -2.48 -9.48
C ASP A 212 -31.54 -1.46 -10.03
N ALA A 213 -30.23 -1.68 -9.83
CA ALA A 213 -29.21 -0.84 -10.44
C ALA A 213 -29.38 -0.77 -11.98
N LEU A 214 -29.58 -1.91 -12.66
CA LEU A 214 -29.75 -1.95 -14.11
C LEU A 214 -31.00 -1.21 -14.62
N ARG A 215 -31.97 -0.83 -13.77
CA ARG A 215 -33.04 0.07 -14.19
C ARG A 215 -32.49 1.44 -14.60
N GLY A 216 -31.47 1.94 -13.89
CA GLY A 216 -30.90 3.28 -14.05
C GLY A 216 -29.57 3.35 -14.80
N PHE A 217 -28.96 2.22 -15.14
CA PHE A 217 -27.63 2.14 -15.76
C PHE A 217 -27.61 1.15 -16.93
N GLU A 218 -26.79 1.42 -17.95
CA GLU A 218 -26.69 0.61 -19.16
C GLU A 218 -25.74 -0.58 -19.01
N GLY A 219 -24.83 -0.55 -18.04
CA GLY A 219 -23.86 -1.60 -17.84
C GLY A 219 -23.21 -1.57 -16.46
N PHE A 220 -22.36 -2.56 -16.20
CA PHE A 220 -21.55 -2.61 -14.99
C PHE A 220 -20.10 -2.30 -15.28
N TYR A 221 -19.43 -1.65 -14.33
CA TYR A 221 -17.99 -1.72 -14.19
C TYR A 221 -17.63 -2.15 -12.78
N ASP A 222 -16.51 -2.84 -12.64
CA ASP A 222 -15.96 -3.24 -11.35
C ASP A 222 -14.64 -2.51 -11.08
N PHE A 223 -14.46 -1.97 -9.88
CA PHE A 223 -13.19 -1.38 -9.39
C PHE A 223 -12.23 -2.46 -8.86
N GLY A 224 -12.49 -3.72 -9.19
CA GLY A 224 -11.59 -4.85 -8.94
C GLY A 224 -11.82 -5.52 -7.59
N CYS A 225 -11.56 -6.82 -7.57
CA CYS A 225 -11.79 -7.68 -6.43
C CYS A 225 -10.48 -7.87 -5.65
N ASN A 226 -10.34 -7.19 -4.50
CA ASN A 226 -9.19 -7.34 -3.61
C ASN A 226 -9.54 -8.17 -2.37
N GLY A 227 -8.64 -9.06 -1.94
CA GLY A 227 -8.84 -9.87 -0.73
C GLY A 227 -9.83 -11.04 -0.87
N PHE A 228 -10.04 -11.51 -2.11
CA PHE A 228 -10.86 -12.67 -2.43
C PHE A 228 -10.02 -13.84 -2.94
N THR A 229 -10.55 -15.05 -2.80
CA THR A 229 -9.96 -16.21 -3.47
C THR A 229 -10.17 -16.12 -4.99
N PRO A 230 -9.34 -16.80 -5.82
CA PRO A 230 -9.51 -16.78 -7.27
C PRO A 230 -10.91 -17.22 -7.73
N ASP A 231 -11.53 -18.16 -7.01
CA ASP A 231 -12.87 -18.64 -7.35
C ASP A 231 -13.97 -17.66 -6.91
N GLU A 232 -13.79 -16.96 -5.79
CA GLU A 232 -14.69 -15.87 -5.40
C GLU A 232 -14.63 -14.70 -6.40
N MET A 233 -13.44 -14.33 -6.90
CA MET A 233 -13.30 -13.32 -7.95
C MET A 233 -14.07 -13.72 -9.23
N LYS A 234 -13.94 -14.97 -9.67
CA LYS A 234 -14.72 -15.50 -10.81
C LYS A 234 -16.22 -15.46 -10.54
N GLN A 235 -16.63 -15.86 -9.33
CA GLN A 235 -18.05 -15.93 -8.96
C GLN A 235 -18.69 -14.54 -8.89
N ARG A 236 -17.98 -13.53 -8.36
CA ARG A 236 -18.48 -12.14 -8.34
C ARG A 236 -18.79 -11.63 -9.74
N LEU A 237 -17.87 -11.83 -10.69
CA LEU A 237 -18.11 -11.44 -12.07
C LEU A 237 -19.19 -12.29 -12.75
N ALA A 238 -19.30 -13.58 -12.41
CA ALA A 238 -20.39 -14.43 -12.92
C ALA A 238 -21.77 -13.90 -12.49
N ASN A 239 -21.90 -13.42 -11.25
CA ASN A 239 -23.13 -12.80 -10.75
C ASN A 239 -23.49 -11.54 -11.55
N GLY A 240 -22.50 -10.66 -11.80
CA GLY A 240 -22.68 -9.47 -12.63
C GLY A 240 -23.11 -9.79 -14.06
N ARG A 241 -22.45 -10.79 -14.69
CA ARG A 241 -22.78 -11.24 -16.05
C ARG A 241 -24.19 -11.84 -16.12
N ALA A 242 -24.61 -12.61 -15.12
CA ALA A 242 -25.95 -13.18 -15.05
C ALA A 242 -27.02 -12.07 -14.97
N ALA A 243 -26.82 -11.07 -14.12
CA ALA A 243 -27.74 -9.93 -14.00
C ALA A 243 -27.83 -9.11 -15.30
N LEU A 244 -26.69 -8.82 -15.95
CA LEU A 244 -26.68 -8.14 -17.25
C LEU A 244 -27.45 -8.95 -18.30
N LYS A 245 -27.18 -10.25 -18.43
CA LYS A 245 -27.90 -11.10 -19.40
C LYS A 245 -29.42 -11.09 -19.17
N ALA A 246 -29.88 -11.04 -17.92
CA ALA A 246 -31.29 -11.06 -17.60
C ALA A 246 -32.00 -9.72 -17.86
N HIS A 247 -31.34 -8.58 -17.63
CA HIS A 247 -32.00 -7.27 -17.59
C HIS A 247 -31.50 -6.24 -18.61
N ARG A 248 -30.27 -6.40 -19.11
CA ARG A 248 -29.59 -5.52 -20.08
C ARG A 248 -28.63 -6.35 -20.97
N PRO A 249 -29.16 -7.24 -21.84
CA PRO A 249 -28.32 -8.17 -22.62
C PRO A 249 -27.34 -7.47 -23.58
N ASP A 250 -27.65 -6.24 -24.01
CA ASP A 250 -26.78 -5.41 -24.85
C ASP A 250 -25.85 -4.48 -24.04
N GLY A 251 -25.89 -4.59 -22.71
CA GLY A 251 -25.12 -3.77 -21.78
C GLY A 251 -23.64 -4.17 -21.72
N ILE A 252 -22.79 -3.18 -21.44
CA ILE A 252 -21.35 -3.40 -21.28
C ILE A 252 -21.07 -3.97 -19.88
N PHE A 253 -20.19 -4.96 -19.82
CA PHE A 253 -19.55 -5.38 -18.59
C PHE A 253 -18.05 -5.10 -18.61
N ALA A 254 -17.61 -4.16 -17.77
CA ALA A 254 -16.21 -3.85 -17.56
C ALA A 254 -15.67 -4.56 -16.30
N GLY A 255 -14.79 -5.55 -16.48
CA GLY A 255 -14.17 -6.29 -15.38
C GLY A 255 -13.05 -5.50 -14.70
N GLY A 256 -12.99 -5.53 -13.38
CA GLY A 256 -11.99 -4.80 -12.60
C GLY A 256 -10.69 -5.57 -12.44
N ILE A 257 -9.56 -4.89 -12.60
CA ILE A 257 -8.23 -5.46 -12.46
C ILE A 257 -7.49 -4.75 -11.32
N ALA A 258 -7.43 -5.40 -10.16
CA ALA A 258 -6.72 -4.91 -8.98
C ALA A 258 -5.44 -5.71 -8.71
N ILE A 259 -4.47 -5.08 -8.03
CA ILE A 259 -3.15 -5.67 -7.75
C ILE A 259 -2.96 -6.13 -6.31
N GLY A 260 -3.87 -5.76 -5.41
CA GLY A 260 -3.67 -5.66 -3.97
C GLY A 260 -4.03 -4.25 -3.49
N TYR A 261 -3.86 -3.97 -2.21
CA TYR A 261 -4.21 -2.68 -1.63
C TYR A 261 -3.34 -2.39 -0.40
N ILE A 262 -2.79 -1.18 -0.31
CA ILE A 262 -2.14 -0.67 0.91
C ILE A 262 -2.67 0.74 1.14
N GLY A 263 -3.66 0.87 2.02
CA GLY A 263 -4.34 2.13 2.31
C GLY A 263 -3.40 3.18 2.90
N GLN A 264 -3.92 4.39 3.12
CA GLN A 264 -3.12 5.51 3.61
C GLN A 264 -2.31 5.16 4.86
N GLY A 265 -1.02 5.50 4.87
CA GLY A 265 -0.12 5.14 5.96
C GLY A 265 0.04 3.63 6.16
N SER A 266 -0.34 2.83 5.16
CA SER A 266 -0.51 1.37 5.26
C SER A 266 -1.53 0.92 6.30
N SER A 267 -2.49 1.77 6.71
CA SER A 267 -3.48 1.49 7.77
C SER A 267 -4.46 0.34 7.48
N TYR A 268 -4.59 -0.04 6.21
CA TYR A 268 -5.39 -1.16 5.76
C TYR A 268 -4.63 -1.86 4.64
N TYR A 269 -4.74 -3.18 4.56
CA TYR A 269 -4.05 -3.96 3.55
C TYR A 269 -5.05 -4.86 2.84
N ARG A 270 -4.79 -5.22 1.61
CA ARG A 270 -5.38 -6.39 0.96
C ARG A 270 -4.27 -7.09 0.18
N PRO A 271 -4.18 -8.42 0.27
CA PRO A 271 -3.00 -9.15 -0.16
C PRO A 271 -2.77 -9.03 -1.67
N PHE A 272 -1.49 -8.87 -2.04
CA PHE A 272 -1.03 -8.87 -3.43
C PHE A 272 -0.79 -10.30 -3.93
N LEU A 273 -0.48 -11.22 -3.01
CA LEU A 273 -0.09 -12.61 -3.25
C LEU A 273 1.04 -12.70 -4.28
N ASN A 274 2.09 -11.89 -4.06
CA ASN A 274 3.10 -11.58 -5.07
C ASN A 274 2.47 -10.92 -6.32
N SER A 275 2.36 -11.61 -7.45
CA SER A 275 1.60 -11.15 -8.62
C SER A 275 0.18 -11.73 -8.68
N GLY A 276 -0.17 -12.62 -7.74
CA GLY A 276 -1.37 -13.44 -7.77
C GLY A 276 -2.66 -12.63 -7.92
N THR A 277 -2.86 -11.59 -7.11
CA THR A 277 -4.11 -10.80 -7.13
C THR A 277 -4.37 -10.16 -8.50
N LEU A 278 -3.33 -9.59 -9.13
CA LEU A 278 -3.41 -9.08 -10.50
C LEU A 278 -3.83 -10.17 -11.50
N ARG A 279 -3.16 -11.31 -11.45
CA ARG A 279 -3.41 -12.43 -12.37
C ARG A 279 -4.81 -13.02 -12.19
N HIS A 280 -5.25 -13.20 -10.95
CA HIS A 280 -6.55 -13.80 -10.64
C HIS A 280 -7.72 -12.90 -11.06
N ASN A 281 -7.61 -11.58 -10.92
CA ASN A 281 -8.61 -10.64 -11.44
C ASN A 281 -8.71 -10.71 -12.98
N TRP A 282 -7.58 -10.81 -13.67
CA TRP A 282 -7.54 -11.03 -15.12
C TRP A 282 -8.14 -12.38 -15.54
N GLU A 283 -7.80 -13.45 -14.83
CA GLU A 283 -8.34 -14.79 -15.08
C GLU A 283 -9.86 -14.83 -14.84
N ALA A 284 -10.37 -14.13 -13.82
CA ALA A 284 -11.80 -13.96 -13.58
C ALA A 284 -12.49 -13.20 -14.71
N SER A 285 -11.89 -12.11 -15.20
CA SER A 285 -12.39 -11.30 -16.31
C SER A 285 -12.49 -12.11 -17.60
N ILE A 286 -11.44 -12.86 -17.95
CA ILE A 286 -11.42 -13.74 -19.13
C ILE A 286 -12.47 -14.85 -18.99
N ALA A 287 -12.58 -15.49 -17.82
CA ALA A 287 -13.53 -16.58 -17.58
C ALA A 287 -15.00 -16.14 -17.73
N ASN A 288 -15.31 -14.88 -17.45
CA ASN A 288 -16.66 -14.32 -17.54
C ASN A 288 -16.95 -13.56 -18.84
N ASN A 289 -16.01 -13.63 -19.81
CA ASN A 289 -16.10 -12.97 -21.11
C ASN A 289 -16.52 -11.49 -20.96
N VAL A 290 -15.81 -10.74 -20.12
CA VAL A 290 -16.07 -9.29 -19.97
C VAL A 290 -15.82 -8.56 -21.28
N ASP A 291 -16.62 -7.50 -21.51
CA ASP A 291 -16.62 -6.72 -22.74
C ASP A 291 -15.45 -5.73 -22.73
N TRP A 292 -15.23 -5.08 -21.59
CA TRP A 292 -14.11 -4.19 -21.28
C TRP A 292 -13.40 -4.61 -19.99
N VAL A 293 -12.25 -3.99 -19.69
CA VAL A 293 -11.61 -4.07 -18.36
C VAL A 293 -11.30 -2.68 -17.83
N CYS A 294 -11.18 -2.53 -16.51
CA CYS A 294 -10.74 -1.30 -15.84
C CYS A 294 -9.62 -1.60 -14.83
N LEU A 295 -8.45 -0.98 -15.01
CA LEU A 295 -7.34 -1.07 -14.06
C LEU A 295 -7.63 -0.24 -12.82
N THR A 296 -7.40 -0.84 -11.65
CA THR A 296 -7.56 -0.20 -10.35
C THR A 296 -6.18 -0.12 -9.68
N THR A 297 -5.49 1.01 -9.78
CA THR A 297 -5.81 2.28 -10.48
C THR A 297 -4.64 2.71 -11.36
N TRP A 298 -4.77 3.77 -12.15
CA TRP A 298 -3.61 4.34 -12.85
C TRP A 298 -2.60 4.93 -11.84
N ASN A 299 -3.04 5.80 -10.94
CA ASN A 299 -2.15 6.66 -10.14
C ASN A 299 -2.50 6.83 -8.66
N ASP A 300 -3.27 5.94 -8.02
CA ASP A 300 -3.56 6.10 -6.58
C ASP A 300 -2.41 5.62 -5.67
N TYR A 301 -1.56 6.58 -5.27
CA TYR A 301 -0.43 6.35 -4.36
C TYR A 301 -0.82 6.38 -2.87
N ILE A 302 -1.98 6.93 -2.50
CA ILE A 302 -2.49 6.84 -1.12
C ILE A 302 -2.86 5.39 -0.80
N GLU A 303 -3.42 4.68 -1.79
CA GLU A 303 -3.89 3.31 -1.66
C GLU A 303 -2.92 2.25 -2.23
N SER A 304 -1.80 2.71 -2.80
CA SER A 304 -0.76 1.88 -3.41
C SER A 304 -1.31 0.91 -4.48
N THR A 305 -2.30 1.35 -5.26
CA THR A 305 -2.95 0.56 -6.31
C THR A 305 -2.47 0.92 -7.72
N GLN A 306 -1.55 1.88 -7.84
CA GLN A 306 -1.10 2.44 -9.11
C GLN A 306 -0.45 1.40 -10.05
N PHE A 307 -0.84 1.44 -11.32
CA PHE A 307 -0.16 0.77 -12.44
C PHE A 307 0.87 1.67 -13.12
N GLU A 308 0.77 3.01 -12.98
CA GLU A 308 1.74 3.96 -13.52
C GLU A 308 3.18 3.53 -13.20
N LEU A 309 4.11 3.86 -14.10
CA LEU A 309 5.52 3.59 -13.88
C LEU A 309 5.99 4.21 -12.56
N SER A 310 6.42 3.36 -11.64
CA SER A 310 6.76 3.76 -10.28
C SER A 310 8.13 3.26 -9.84
N MET A 311 8.67 3.84 -8.78
CA MET A 311 10.02 3.50 -8.32
C MET A 311 10.14 2.04 -7.88
N ILE A 312 9.14 1.50 -7.18
CA ILE A 312 9.16 0.13 -6.67
C ILE A 312 8.74 -0.90 -7.73
N ASN A 313 7.69 -0.61 -8.49
CA ASN A 313 7.15 -1.56 -9.47
C ASN A 313 7.68 -1.38 -10.89
N ARG A 314 8.42 -0.30 -11.16
CA ARG A 314 8.92 0.08 -12.49
C ARG A 314 7.76 0.04 -13.47
N ASP A 315 7.90 -0.63 -14.62
CA ASP A 315 6.80 -0.89 -15.55
C ASP A 315 6.26 -2.33 -15.46
N ASN A 316 6.61 -3.08 -14.41
CA ASN A 316 6.36 -4.52 -14.34
C ASN A 316 4.87 -4.85 -14.25
N LEU A 317 4.09 -4.06 -13.52
CA LEU A 317 2.63 -4.23 -13.46
C LEU A 317 1.98 -4.01 -14.84
N LEU A 318 2.42 -2.99 -15.58
CA LEU A 318 1.94 -2.72 -16.94
C LEU A 318 2.37 -3.79 -17.94
N ARG A 319 3.55 -4.39 -17.79
CA ARG A 319 4.00 -5.52 -18.62
C ARG A 319 3.16 -6.77 -18.37
N ILE A 320 2.89 -7.10 -17.12
CA ILE A 320 1.98 -8.20 -16.77
C ILE A 320 0.60 -7.92 -17.34
N ASN A 321 0.08 -6.70 -17.15
CA ASN A 321 -1.19 -6.26 -17.71
C ASN A 321 -1.24 -6.46 -19.23
N ARG A 322 -0.22 -5.98 -19.94
CA ARG A 322 -0.14 -6.07 -21.40
C ARG A 322 -0.18 -7.51 -21.91
N GLU A 323 0.48 -8.45 -21.22
CA GLU A 323 0.41 -9.87 -21.58
C GLU A 323 -1.03 -10.40 -21.52
N TYR A 324 -1.79 -9.99 -20.49
CA TYR A 324 -3.20 -10.37 -20.36
C TYR A 324 -4.12 -9.63 -21.32
N VAL A 325 -3.88 -8.34 -21.60
CA VAL A 325 -4.61 -7.57 -22.62
C VAL A 325 -4.46 -8.25 -23.97
N SER A 326 -3.24 -8.59 -24.39
CA SER A 326 -2.99 -9.29 -25.65
C SER A 326 -3.69 -10.65 -25.69
N LYS A 327 -3.60 -11.44 -24.60
CA LYS A 327 -4.31 -12.72 -24.49
C LYS A 327 -5.82 -12.56 -24.61
N TRP A 328 -6.40 -11.58 -23.92
CA TRP A 328 -7.84 -11.32 -23.93
C TRP A 328 -8.32 -10.83 -25.30
N ARG A 329 -7.53 -10.01 -26.00
CA ARG A 329 -7.79 -9.56 -27.38
C ARG A 329 -7.53 -10.63 -28.44
N GLY A 330 -6.91 -11.76 -28.09
CA GLY A 330 -6.54 -12.80 -29.05
C GLY A 330 -5.34 -12.39 -29.93
N GLU A 331 -4.51 -11.47 -29.46
CA GLU A 331 -3.30 -11.03 -30.15
C GLU A 331 -2.22 -12.13 -30.09
N PRO A 332 -1.40 -12.27 -31.14
CA PRO A 332 -0.29 -13.21 -31.14
C PRO A 332 0.76 -12.82 -30.09
N ALA A 333 1.40 -13.82 -29.49
CA ALA A 333 2.51 -13.59 -28.58
C ALA A 333 3.67 -12.85 -29.29
N PRO A 334 4.28 -11.83 -28.67
CA PRO A 334 5.37 -11.09 -29.31
C PRO A 334 6.63 -11.96 -29.41
N GLN A 335 7.40 -11.75 -30.49
CA GLN A 335 8.77 -12.26 -30.62
C GLN A 335 9.66 -11.53 -29.60
N ARG A 336 10.26 -12.26 -28.65
CA ARG A 336 11.14 -11.70 -27.62
C ARG A 336 12.04 -12.74 -26.97
N THR A 337 13.10 -12.25 -26.32
CA THR A 337 13.96 -13.01 -25.40
C THR A 337 13.21 -13.35 -24.09
N PRO A 338 13.75 -14.25 -23.25
CA PRO A 338 13.15 -14.56 -21.96
C PRO A 338 13.16 -13.30 -21.10
N GLN A 339 11.99 -12.94 -20.58
CA GLN A 339 11.82 -11.84 -19.63
C GLN A 339 11.31 -12.41 -18.32
N VAL A 340 12.07 -12.18 -17.24
CA VAL A 340 11.80 -12.74 -15.91
C VAL A 340 11.59 -11.63 -14.90
N ILE A 341 10.52 -11.76 -14.10
CA ILE A 341 10.18 -10.88 -12.99
C ILE A 341 10.28 -11.68 -11.69
N TYR A 342 10.98 -11.12 -10.71
CA TYR A 342 11.09 -11.63 -9.35
C TYR A 342 10.19 -10.80 -8.44
N THR A 343 9.31 -11.48 -7.70
CA THR A 343 8.35 -10.82 -6.81
C THR A 343 8.44 -11.37 -5.39
N TYR A 344 8.57 -10.49 -4.40
CA TYR A 344 8.66 -10.85 -2.98
C TYR A 344 8.43 -9.62 -2.10
N HIS A 345 8.12 -9.81 -0.82
CA HIS A 345 8.10 -8.72 0.17
C HIS A 345 9.52 -8.28 0.55
N ASP A 346 9.75 -6.97 0.61
CA ASP A 346 11.06 -6.41 1.04
C ASP A 346 11.35 -6.65 2.51
N GLU A 347 10.32 -6.85 3.32
CA GLU A 347 10.44 -7.24 4.72
C GLU A 347 9.53 -8.42 5.08
N THR A 348 9.94 -9.22 6.07
CA THR A 348 9.13 -10.30 6.66
C THR A 348 9.18 -10.23 8.18
N VAL A 349 8.18 -10.81 8.85
CA VAL A 349 8.10 -10.87 10.31
C VAL A 349 8.70 -12.18 10.82
N LEU A 350 9.49 -12.11 11.89
CA LEU A 350 9.98 -13.29 12.59
C LEU A 350 8.80 -14.17 13.03
N GLY A 351 8.77 -15.42 12.56
CA GLY A 351 7.68 -16.38 12.82
C GLY A 351 6.73 -16.58 11.63
N ASP A 352 6.80 -15.72 10.62
CA ASP A 352 6.12 -15.90 9.34
C ASP A 352 7.00 -16.66 8.34
N ASP A 353 6.32 -17.35 7.43
CA ASP A 353 6.95 -17.81 6.19
C ASP A 353 7.17 -16.63 5.25
N LEU A 354 7.96 -16.86 4.19
CA LEU A 354 8.12 -15.92 3.09
C LEU A 354 7.93 -16.65 1.78
N THR A 355 7.20 -16.03 0.85
CA THR A 355 7.14 -16.48 -0.53
C THR A 355 7.99 -15.62 -1.44
N PHE A 356 8.58 -16.28 -2.44
CA PHE A 356 9.39 -15.67 -3.47
C PHE A 356 8.91 -16.22 -4.81
N GLU A 357 8.50 -15.34 -5.71
CA GLU A 357 7.93 -15.70 -7.00
C GLU A 357 8.92 -15.42 -8.14
N VAL A 358 9.06 -16.39 -9.04
CA VAL A 358 9.73 -16.25 -10.34
C VAL A 358 8.66 -16.36 -11.41
N MET A 359 8.44 -15.28 -12.15
CA MET A 359 7.53 -15.25 -13.29
C MET A 359 8.32 -15.06 -14.58
N ASN A 360 7.91 -15.74 -15.66
CA ASN A 360 8.37 -15.40 -17.00
C ASN A 360 7.19 -15.20 -17.96
N PHE A 361 7.39 -14.34 -18.96
CA PHE A 361 6.48 -14.26 -20.09
C PHE A 361 6.83 -15.28 -21.19
N SER A 362 5.93 -15.50 -22.15
CA SER A 362 6.22 -16.29 -23.35
C SER A 362 7.44 -15.73 -24.11
N TYR A 363 8.25 -16.56 -24.77
CA TYR A 363 9.45 -16.12 -25.50
C TYR A 363 9.79 -17.07 -26.66
N THR A 364 10.58 -16.60 -27.62
CA THR A 364 10.82 -17.31 -28.89
C THR A 364 12.26 -17.80 -29.10
N THR A 365 13.19 -17.44 -28.22
CA THR A 365 14.60 -17.88 -28.28
C THR A 365 14.81 -19.28 -27.67
N ALA A 366 16.07 -19.75 -27.64
CA ALA A 366 16.44 -21.01 -27.03
C ALA A 366 15.98 -21.11 -25.56
N PRO A 367 15.66 -22.33 -25.06
CA PRO A 367 15.23 -22.54 -23.69
C PRO A 367 16.19 -21.94 -22.67
N ALA A 368 15.62 -21.35 -21.62
CA ALA A 368 16.35 -20.72 -20.53
C ALA A 368 15.81 -21.15 -19.17
N SER A 369 16.64 -20.98 -18.15
CA SER A 369 16.29 -21.19 -16.74
C SER A 369 16.55 -19.93 -15.94
N ALA A 370 15.71 -19.67 -14.94
CA ALA A 370 15.99 -18.68 -13.91
C ALA A 370 16.59 -19.35 -12.66
N LEU A 371 17.63 -18.74 -12.11
CA LEU A 371 18.33 -19.16 -10.89
C LEU A 371 18.16 -18.08 -9.82
N VAL A 372 18.02 -18.51 -8.58
CA VAL A 372 17.89 -17.61 -7.43
C VAL A 372 18.70 -18.18 -6.26
N ARG A 373 19.43 -17.31 -5.56
CA ARG A 373 20.13 -17.64 -4.33
C ARG A 373 20.04 -16.51 -3.31
N LEU A 374 20.16 -16.89 -2.04
CA LEU A 374 20.19 -16.01 -0.89
C LEU A 374 21.56 -16.07 -0.23
N LEU A 375 22.11 -14.92 0.10
CA LEU A 375 23.39 -14.77 0.79
C LEU A 375 23.19 -14.00 2.10
N ALA A 376 24.05 -14.25 3.08
CA ALA A 376 24.20 -13.39 4.24
C ALA A 376 24.89 -12.08 3.82
N PRO A 377 24.85 -11.01 4.64
CA PRO A 377 25.48 -9.75 4.31
C PRO A 377 26.97 -9.87 3.95
N ASP A 378 27.69 -10.79 4.60
CA ASP A 378 29.10 -11.14 4.35
C ASP A 378 29.34 -11.92 3.04
N GLY A 379 28.29 -12.29 2.31
CA GLY A 379 28.37 -13.04 1.06
C GLY A 379 28.31 -14.57 1.22
N ARG A 380 28.22 -15.10 2.45
CA ARG A 380 28.06 -16.55 2.66
C ARG A 380 26.71 -17.04 2.14
N LEU A 381 26.71 -18.17 1.43
CA LEU A 381 25.48 -18.80 0.92
C LEU A 381 24.56 -19.22 2.08
N LEU A 382 23.32 -18.72 2.05
CA LEU A 382 22.25 -19.14 2.95
C LEU A 382 21.40 -20.23 2.30
N LYS A 383 21.02 -20.01 1.02
CA LYS A 383 20.17 -20.93 0.27
C LYS A 383 20.33 -20.74 -1.23
N GLU A 384 20.31 -21.83 -1.97
CA GLU A 384 20.14 -21.82 -3.42
C GLU A 384 18.87 -22.60 -3.77
N PHE A 385 18.03 -22.01 -4.62
CA PHE A 385 16.78 -22.64 -5.05
C PHE A 385 17.02 -23.50 -6.29
N ALA A 386 16.18 -24.53 -6.45
CA ALA A 386 16.20 -25.33 -7.67
C ALA A 386 15.96 -24.44 -8.91
N PRO A 387 16.68 -24.66 -10.02
CA PRO A 387 16.48 -23.90 -11.25
C PRO A 387 15.01 -23.92 -11.72
N VAL A 388 14.49 -22.75 -12.11
CA VAL A 388 13.15 -22.60 -12.68
C VAL A 388 13.25 -22.68 -14.20
N GLN A 389 12.77 -23.78 -14.78
CA GLN A 389 12.67 -23.91 -16.24
C GLN A 389 11.62 -22.93 -16.77
N LEU A 390 12.02 -22.02 -17.65
CA LEU A 390 11.13 -20.96 -18.16
C LEU A 390 10.23 -21.50 -19.26
N ASN A 391 8.94 -21.15 -19.23
CA ASN A 391 7.98 -21.61 -20.23
C ASN A 391 7.98 -20.72 -21.48
N PRO A 392 8.39 -21.20 -22.66
CA PRO A 392 8.42 -20.37 -23.86
C PRO A 392 7.04 -20.07 -24.43
N LYS A 393 6.02 -20.89 -24.14
CA LYS A 393 4.71 -20.81 -24.80
C LYS A 393 3.72 -19.86 -24.14
N LYS A 394 3.91 -19.54 -22.85
CA LYS A 394 2.96 -18.76 -22.07
C LYS A 394 3.61 -18.15 -20.83
N LEU A 395 2.94 -17.16 -20.26
CA LEU A 395 3.22 -16.70 -18.89
C LEU A 395 3.20 -17.90 -17.93
N ALA A 396 4.25 -18.04 -17.13
CA ALA A 396 4.36 -19.07 -16.11
C ALA A 396 4.94 -18.50 -14.82
N VAL A 397 4.55 -19.12 -13.70
CA VAL A 397 4.93 -18.69 -12.36
C VAL A 397 5.41 -19.89 -11.55
N LYS A 398 6.52 -19.71 -10.85
CA LYS A 398 7.01 -20.62 -9.82
C LYS A 398 7.19 -19.85 -8.52
N THR A 399 6.47 -20.27 -7.48
CA THR A 399 6.63 -19.70 -6.13
C THR A 399 7.46 -20.66 -5.27
N PHE A 400 8.52 -20.14 -4.69
CA PHE A 400 9.27 -20.78 -3.61
C PHE A 400 8.73 -20.31 -2.26
N ARG A 401 8.84 -21.20 -1.28
CA ARG A 401 8.52 -20.88 0.12
C ARG A 401 9.74 -21.11 0.97
N LEU A 402 10.03 -20.14 1.81
CA LEU A 402 10.99 -20.22 2.90
C LEU A 402 10.18 -20.30 4.19
N ARG A 403 10.38 -21.37 4.94
CA ARG A 403 9.70 -21.50 6.23
C ARG A 403 10.40 -20.67 7.29
N HIS A 404 9.64 -20.21 8.28
CA HIS A 404 10.21 -19.40 9.36
C HIS A 404 11.38 -20.09 10.08
N GLU A 405 11.39 -21.42 10.21
CA GLU A 405 12.48 -22.15 10.87
C GLU A 405 13.82 -22.03 10.12
N GLU A 406 13.76 -21.90 8.80
CA GLU A 406 14.93 -21.73 7.94
C GLU A 406 15.51 -20.31 8.11
N MET A 407 14.63 -19.32 8.25
CA MET A 407 15.00 -17.89 8.27
C MET A 407 15.18 -17.31 9.68
N LYS A 408 14.91 -18.07 10.75
CA LYS A 408 14.85 -17.54 12.13
C LYS A 408 16.12 -16.77 12.55
N ASP A 409 17.28 -17.21 12.05
CA ASP A 409 18.60 -16.64 12.36
C ASP A 409 19.12 -15.71 11.24
N TRP A 410 18.31 -15.44 10.21
CA TRP A 410 18.68 -14.61 9.06
C TRP A 410 18.02 -13.24 9.16
N LYS A 411 18.76 -12.24 9.67
CA LYS A 411 18.23 -10.87 9.78
C LYS A 411 18.11 -10.17 8.43
N VAL A 412 19.15 -10.24 7.61
CA VAL A 412 19.20 -9.65 6.27
C VAL A 412 19.63 -10.72 5.29
N MET A 413 18.85 -10.87 4.22
CA MET A 413 19.11 -11.81 3.14
C MET A 413 19.38 -11.01 1.88
N ARG A 414 20.61 -11.08 1.37
CA ARG A 414 20.94 -10.61 0.02
C ARG A 414 20.28 -11.54 -0.99
N VAL A 415 19.64 -10.96 -2.00
CA VAL A 415 18.96 -11.70 -3.04
C VAL A 415 19.76 -11.56 -4.33
N GLN A 416 20.10 -12.69 -4.94
CA GLN A 416 20.75 -12.70 -6.23
C GLN A 416 20.01 -13.61 -7.20
N ALA A 417 19.90 -13.16 -8.45
CA ALA A 417 19.23 -13.92 -9.49
C ALA A 417 19.94 -13.85 -10.84
N ALA A 418 19.75 -14.87 -11.66
CA ALA A 418 20.28 -14.96 -13.01
C ALA A 418 19.25 -15.61 -13.94
N VAL A 419 19.32 -15.27 -15.23
CA VAL A 419 18.67 -16.01 -16.31
C VAL A 419 19.75 -16.56 -17.21
N VAL A 420 19.70 -17.86 -17.48
CA VAL A 420 20.74 -18.57 -18.23
C VAL A 420 20.13 -19.41 -19.33
N SER A 421 20.74 -19.37 -20.52
CA SER A 421 20.51 -20.39 -21.55
C SER A 421 21.31 -21.66 -21.22
N ASN A 422 20.89 -22.79 -21.78
CA ASN A 422 21.53 -24.08 -21.52
C ASN A 422 23.04 -24.04 -21.84
N GLY A 423 23.88 -24.42 -20.86
CA GLY A 423 25.33 -24.51 -21.01
C GLY A 423 26.12 -23.23 -20.68
N GLU A 424 25.44 -22.12 -20.40
CA GLU A 424 26.10 -20.86 -20.04
C GLU A 424 26.39 -20.75 -18.53
N LYS A 425 27.44 -20.00 -18.18
CA LYS A 425 27.73 -19.67 -16.78
C LYS A 425 26.78 -18.57 -16.29
N PRO A 426 26.18 -18.72 -15.09
CA PRO A 426 25.26 -17.73 -14.57
C PRO A 426 25.95 -16.42 -14.22
N GLN A 427 25.35 -15.31 -14.68
CA GLN A 427 25.67 -13.97 -14.24
C GLN A 427 24.64 -13.50 -13.21
N TYR A 428 24.95 -13.72 -11.94
CA TYR A 428 24.08 -13.27 -10.85
C TYR A 428 24.07 -11.75 -10.75
N LYS A 429 22.88 -11.19 -10.66
CA LYS A 429 22.61 -9.78 -10.38
C LYS A 429 22.12 -9.63 -8.95
N GLU A 430 22.59 -8.58 -8.27
CA GLU A 430 22.08 -8.22 -6.94
C GLU A 430 20.69 -7.58 -7.09
N LEU A 431 19.72 -8.10 -6.36
CA LEU A 431 18.38 -7.53 -6.22
C LEU A 431 18.27 -6.83 -4.85
N HIS A 432 17.16 -6.13 -4.61
CA HIS A 432 16.91 -5.52 -3.31
C HIS A 432 16.88 -6.61 -2.21
N PRO A 433 17.57 -6.42 -1.07
CA PRO A 433 17.62 -7.43 -0.01
C PRO A 433 16.27 -7.58 0.71
N ILE A 434 16.13 -8.67 1.45
CA ILE A 434 14.98 -8.95 2.31
C ILE A 434 15.40 -8.78 3.77
N VAL A 435 14.61 -8.05 4.56
CA VAL A 435 14.87 -7.81 5.98
C VAL A 435 13.83 -8.52 6.85
N ARG A 436 14.29 -9.37 7.76
CA ARG A 436 13.44 -10.03 8.75
C ARG A 436 13.37 -9.20 10.02
N ARG A 437 12.20 -8.66 10.33
CA ARG A 437 11.93 -7.81 11.50
C ARG A 437 11.27 -8.59 12.63
N SER A 438 11.40 -8.13 13.87
CA SER A 438 10.71 -8.72 15.02
C SER A 438 9.47 -7.90 15.36
N GLY A 439 8.29 -8.50 15.24
CA GLY A 439 7.03 -7.92 15.71
C GLY A 439 6.53 -6.68 14.95
N ARG A 440 7.31 -5.99 14.10
CA ARG A 440 6.82 -4.89 13.26
C ARG A 440 7.72 -4.67 12.05
N THR A 441 7.16 -4.63 10.86
CA THR A 441 7.87 -4.22 9.65
C THR A 441 7.84 -2.69 9.51
N GLU A 442 8.84 -2.09 8.86
CA GLU A 442 8.81 -0.70 8.39
C GLU A 442 8.01 -0.60 7.08
N SER A 443 8.15 -1.58 6.18
CA SER A 443 7.49 -1.67 4.86
C SER A 443 6.60 -2.92 4.77
N VAL A 444 5.56 -2.89 3.94
CA VAL A 444 4.80 -4.11 3.54
C VAL A 444 4.71 -4.20 2.02
N ARG A 445 5.73 -3.66 1.35
CA ARG A 445 5.74 -3.54 -0.11
C ARG A 445 6.12 -4.87 -0.72
N THR A 446 5.31 -5.29 -1.67
CA THR A 446 5.70 -6.33 -2.61
C THR A 446 6.55 -5.70 -3.71
N LEU A 447 7.83 -6.04 -3.77
CA LEU A 447 8.74 -5.63 -4.84
C LEU A 447 8.52 -6.47 -6.09
N ARG A 448 8.65 -5.86 -7.27
CA ARG A 448 8.65 -6.55 -8.58
C ARG A 448 9.86 -6.08 -9.36
N LEU A 449 10.87 -6.94 -9.47
CA LEU A 449 12.15 -6.61 -10.11
C LEU A 449 12.36 -7.49 -11.33
N ARG A 450 12.62 -6.87 -12.48
CA ARG A 450 12.88 -7.59 -13.73
C ARG A 450 14.37 -7.82 -13.92
N GLN A 451 14.75 -9.01 -14.37
CA GLN A 451 16.16 -9.36 -14.64
C GLN A 451 16.83 -8.33 -15.57
N ASP A 452 16.14 -7.92 -16.63
CA ASP A 452 16.66 -7.00 -17.66
C ASP A 452 16.87 -5.57 -17.14
N ASP A 453 16.22 -5.20 -16.03
CA ASP A 453 16.46 -3.91 -15.39
C ASP A 453 17.80 -3.92 -14.63
N MET A 454 18.30 -5.09 -14.21
CA MET A 454 19.46 -5.21 -13.32
C MET A 454 20.78 -5.22 -14.10
N THR A 455 21.23 -4.05 -14.54
CA THR A 455 22.43 -3.89 -15.37
C THR A 455 23.44 -2.88 -14.85
N GLY A 456 23.20 -2.32 -13.65
CA GLY A 456 24.11 -1.38 -13.01
C GLY A 456 25.50 -1.98 -12.71
N PRO A 457 26.51 -1.12 -12.51
CA PRO A 457 27.86 -1.55 -12.15
C PRO A 457 27.86 -2.26 -10.79
N GLU A 458 28.91 -3.05 -10.53
CA GLU A 458 29.13 -3.60 -9.19
C GLU A 458 29.23 -2.45 -8.19
N THR A 459 28.31 -2.45 -7.23
CA THR A 459 28.12 -1.37 -6.26
C THR A 459 28.39 -1.92 -4.87
N GLU A 460 29.22 -1.24 -4.11
CA GLU A 460 29.56 -1.62 -2.74
C GLU A 460 29.20 -0.49 -1.77
N LEU A 461 28.65 -0.89 -0.62
CA LEU A 461 28.31 0.02 0.48
C LEU A 461 29.01 -0.47 1.75
N ARG A 462 29.67 0.46 2.44
CA ARG A 462 30.24 0.26 3.78
C ARG A 462 29.80 1.38 4.71
N ILE A 463 29.68 1.06 5.99
CA ILE A 463 29.52 2.06 7.05
C ILE A 463 30.80 2.08 7.86
N GLU A 464 31.40 3.25 7.99
CA GLU A 464 32.69 3.45 8.64
C GLU A 464 32.71 4.75 9.44
N ALA A 465 33.72 4.95 10.27
CA ALA A 465 33.93 6.21 10.97
C ALA A 465 34.48 7.26 9.98
N GLY A 466 33.80 8.40 9.91
CA GLY A 466 34.26 9.56 9.14
C GLY A 466 35.39 10.32 9.84
N PRO A 467 35.95 11.36 9.19
CA PRO A 467 37.07 12.14 9.73
C PRO A 467 36.77 12.85 11.06
N ASP A 468 35.50 13.14 11.33
CA ASP A 468 35.00 13.78 12.56
C ASP A 468 34.52 12.76 13.60
N GLY A 469 34.74 11.46 13.36
CA GLY A 469 34.29 10.36 14.21
C GLY A 469 32.81 9.98 14.03
N ARG A 470 32.03 10.71 13.23
CA ARG A 470 30.63 10.35 12.92
C ARG A 470 30.57 9.24 11.89
N SER A 471 29.57 8.37 11.98
CA SER A 471 29.38 7.33 10.99
C SER A 471 29.04 7.90 9.62
N VAL A 472 29.65 7.32 8.58
CA VAL A 472 29.41 7.68 7.20
C VAL A 472 29.10 6.44 6.36
N ALA A 473 28.25 6.58 5.35
CA ALA A 473 28.04 5.60 4.30
C ALA A 473 29.02 5.85 3.15
N LYS A 474 29.98 4.94 2.98
CA LYS A 474 30.93 4.94 1.86
C LYS A 474 30.38 4.10 0.71
N ILE A 475 30.16 4.76 -0.43
CA ILE A 475 29.57 4.19 -1.64
C ILE A 475 30.65 4.08 -2.70
N MET A 476 30.83 2.88 -3.27
CA MET A 476 31.80 2.63 -4.33
C MET A 476 31.12 1.98 -5.54
N LEU A 477 31.38 2.50 -6.75
CA LEU A 477 30.93 1.93 -8.01
C LEU A 477 32.15 1.47 -8.82
N LYS A 478 32.24 0.19 -9.14
CA LYS A 478 33.32 -0.38 -9.96
C LYS A 478 32.93 -0.29 -11.43
N SER A 479 33.24 0.87 -12.04
CA SER A 479 33.07 1.12 -13.47
C SER A 479 34.02 2.20 -13.94
N TRP A 480 34.51 2.08 -15.17
CA TRP A 480 35.31 3.12 -15.84
C TRP A 480 34.50 4.36 -16.21
N MET A 481 33.21 4.16 -16.52
CA MET A 481 32.28 5.21 -16.91
C MET A 481 30.90 4.90 -16.35
N PHE A 482 30.25 5.90 -15.77
CA PHE A 482 28.86 5.78 -15.32
C PHE A 482 28.20 7.16 -15.30
N ALA A 483 27.00 7.24 -15.86
CA ALA A 483 26.15 8.41 -15.78
C ALA A 483 24.77 7.99 -15.26
N GLY A 484 24.26 8.71 -14.27
CA GLY A 484 23.00 8.39 -13.62
C GLY A 484 22.93 8.92 -12.19
N LYS A 485 22.17 8.23 -11.34
CA LYS A 485 21.94 8.61 -9.94
C LYS A 485 22.25 7.45 -8.99
N ALA A 486 22.62 7.78 -7.76
CA ALA A 486 22.62 6.85 -6.63
C ALA A 486 21.74 7.39 -5.51
N GLU A 487 20.84 6.55 -5.01
CA GLU A 487 20.04 6.81 -3.82
C GLU A 487 20.53 5.93 -2.68
N LEU A 488 20.88 6.55 -1.55
CA LEU A 488 21.11 5.83 -0.30
C LEU A 488 19.76 5.58 0.35
N LEU A 489 19.37 4.31 0.48
CA LEU A 489 18.13 3.89 1.11
C LEU A 489 18.41 3.49 2.56
N ARG A 490 17.57 3.93 3.50
CA ARG A 490 17.54 3.48 4.89
C ARG A 490 16.21 2.80 5.17
N ASN A 491 16.26 1.52 5.53
CA ASN A 491 15.10 0.64 5.66
C ASN A 491 14.16 0.69 4.44
N GLY A 492 14.71 0.94 3.24
CA GLY A 492 13.94 0.98 1.99
C GLY A 492 13.38 2.34 1.57
N TRP A 493 13.69 3.45 2.28
CA TRP A 493 13.36 4.83 1.86
C TRP A 493 14.60 5.66 1.56
N PRO A 494 14.55 6.57 0.58
CA PRO A 494 15.67 7.43 0.25
C PRO A 494 16.01 8.39 1.40
N VAL A 495 17.29 8.43 1.77
CA VAL A 495 17.83 9.40 2.74
C VAL A 495 18.88 10.33 2.13
N ALA A 496 19.45 9.96 0.98
CA ALA A 496 20.29 10.82 0.16
C ALA A 496 20.13 10.45 -1.32
N GLU A 497 20.32 11.43 -2.21
CA GLU A 497 20.38 11.26 -3.66
C GLU A 497 21.64 11.95 -4.18
N LEU A 498 22.40 11.26 -5.03
CA LEU A 498 23.65 11.72 -5.61
C LEU A 498 23.56 11.62 -7.13
N GLU A 499 23.80 12.73 -7.83
CA GLU A 499 24.05 12.70 -9.28
C GLU A 499 25.46 12.19 -9.55
N ILE A 500 25.59 11.32 -10.55
CA ILE A 500 26.86 10.69 -10.92
C ILE A 500 27.18 11.03 -12.36
N ASN A 501 28.30 11.72 -12.55
CA ASN A 501 28.97 11.86 -13.83
C ASN A 501 30.41 11.39 -13.63
N HIS A 502 30.66 10.11 -13.94
CA HIS A 502 31.93 9.43 -13.69
C HIS A 502 32.58 8.99 -14.99
N LEU A 503 33.83 9.38 -15.20
CA LEU A 503 34.57 9.15 -16.43
C LEU A 503 36.05 8.82 -16.14
N HIS A 504 36.65 7.98 -16.98
CA HIS A 504 38.10 7.75 -17.08
C HIS A 504 38.81 7.24 -15.80
N LYS A 505 38.09 6.67 -14.82
CA LYS A 505 38.67 6.05 -13.62
C LYS A 505 37.93 4.76 -13.29
N PRO A 506 38.60 3.70 -12.81
CA PRO A 506 37.96 2.38 -12.63
C PRO A 506 36.95 2.32 -11.47
N VAL A 507 37.00 3.28 -10.54
CA VAL A 507 36.12 3.34 -9.37
C VAL A 507 35.63 4.77 -9.17
N TRP A 508 34.32 4.92 -8.94
CA TRP A 508 33.72 6.13 -8.39
C TRP A 508 33.46 5.93 -6.90
N GLU A 509 33.75 6.94 -6.08
CA GLU A 509 33.60 6.87 -4.63
C GLU A 509 32.97 8.15 -4.08
N ARG A 510 31.99 8.01 -3.17
CA ARG A 510 31.42 9.09 -2.38
C ARG A 510 31.07 8.64 -0.98
N THR A 511 31.10 9.59 -0.06
CA THR A 511 30.78 9.40 1.34
C THR A 511 29.58 10.27 1.69
N VAL A 512 28.61 9.69 2.41
CA VAL A 512 27.40 10.38 2.86
C VAL A 512 27.33 10.31 4.40
N PRO A 513 27.27 11.45 5.12
CA PRO A 513 27.11 11.46 6.57
C PRO A 513 25.81 10.78 7.02
N LEU A 514 25.87 10.01 8.12
CA LEU A 514 24.69 9.36 8.72
C LEU A 514 24.24 10.12 9.97
N GLU A 515 23.54 11.23 9.75
CA GLU A 515 23.18 12.20 10.80
C GLU A 515 22.04 11.75 11.72
N TRP A 516 21.15 10.87 11.23
CA TRP A 516 19.94 10.49 11.94
C TRP A 516 19.64 8.99 11.83
N ARG A 517 18.91 8.45 12.80
CA ARG A 517 18.49 7.03 12.87
C ARG A 517 16.98 6.90 12.99
N ARG A 518 16.44 5.88 12.34
CA ARG A 518 15.01 5.53 12.44
C ARG A 518 14.78 4.50 13.55
N SER A 519 15.70 3.55 13.71
CA SER A 519 15.66 2.52 14.74
C SER A 519 17.05 2.33 15.39
N PRO A 520 17.14 1.53 16.46
CA PRO A 520 18.42 1.16 17.05
C PRO A 520 19.37 0.41 16.09
N GLU A 521 18.86 -0.25 15.05
CA GLU A 521 19.67 -0.79 13.96
C GLU A 521 18.99 -0.62 12.60
N ASP A 522 19.52 0.30 11.80
CA ASP A 522 19.03 0.59 10.46
C ASP A 522 19.78 -0.24 9.41
N VAL A 523 19.04 -0.66 8.36
CA VAL A 523 19.61 -1.34 7.19
C VAL A 523 19.76 -0.32 6.06
N TYR A 524 20.97 -0.17 5.52
CA TYR A 524 21.26 0.70 4.40
C TYR A 524 21.54 -0.08 3.12
N VAL A 525 21.07 0.43 1.99
CA VAL A 525 21.29 -0.13 0.63
C VAL A 525 21.46 1.04 -0.33
N VAL A 526 22.35 0.94 -1.32
CA VAL A 526 22.42 1.89 -2.42
C VAL A 526 21.65 1.34 -3.60
N ARG A 527 20.75 2.15 -4.16
CA ARG A 527 20.12 1.93 -5.47
C ARG A 527 20.76 2.86 -6.48
N VAL A 528 21.33 2.30 -7.53
CA VAL A 528 21.91 3.04 -8.65
C VAL A 528 20.94 2.97 -9.82
N THR A 529 20.70 4.10 -10.50
CA THR A 529 19.86 4.17 -11.71
C THR A 529 20.66 4.85 -12.82
N ASP A 530 20.85 4.18 -13.96
CA ASP A 530 21.52 4.79 -15.11
C ASP A 530 20.59 5.74 -15.91
N VAL A 531 21.15 6.45 -16.89
CA VAL A 531 20.38 7.38 -17.76
C VAL A 531 19.25 6.72 -18.56
N SER A 532 19.28 5.39 -18.72
CA SER A 532 18.23 4.60 -19.38
C SER A 532 17.21 4.04 -18.38
N GLY A 533 17.34 4.36 -17.09
CA GLY A 533 16.47 3.86 -16.03
C GLY A 533 16.78 2.43 -15.58
N ARG A 534 17.92 1.85 -15.94
CA ARG A 534 18.31 0.52 -15.46
C ARG A 534 18.94 0.61 -14.07
N LEU A 535 18.78 -0.43 -13.28
CA LEU A 535 19.07 -0.47 -11.86
C LEU A 535 20.31 -1.30 -11.51
N GLY A 536 20.93 -0.95 -10.39
CA GLY A 536 21.87 -1.78 -9.64
C GLY A 536 21.68 -1.59 -8.14
N PHE A 537 21.98 -2.61 -7.35
CA PHE A 537 21.91 -2.56 -5.89
C PHE A 537 23.27 -2.90 -5.27
N SER A 538 23.59 -2.26 -4.15
CA SER A 538 24.74 -2.64 -3.32
C SER A 538 24.45 -3.84 -2.44
N ASN A 539 25.49 -4.41 -1.83
CA ASN A 539 25.32 -5.14 -0.59
C ASN A 539 24.64 -4.26 0.48
N PRO A 540 23.86 -4.84 1.41
CA PRO A 540 23.33 -4.12 2.55
C PRO A 540 24.42 -3.83 3.59
N ALA A 541 24.30 -2.73 4.31
CA ALA A 541 25.13 -2.39 5.46
C ALA A 541 24.26 -2.11 6.70
N LEU A 542 24.65 -2.65 7.85
CA LEU A 542 23.95 -2.45 9.12
C LEU A 542 24.59 -1.31 9.90
N HIS A 543 23.76 -0.39 10.41
CA HIS A 543 24.20 0.66 11.31
C HIS A 543 23.54 0.47 12.66
N ARG A 544 24.24 -0.11 13.64
CA ARG A 544 23.74 -0.32 15.00
C ARG A 544 24.11 0.86 15.91
N ALA A 545 23.21 1.22 16.82
CA ALA A 545 23.47 2.14 17.93
C ALA A 545 24.10 1.41 19.12
N GLU A 546 24.95 2.10 19.88
CA GLU A 546 25.56 1.54 21.09
C GLU A 546 24.50 1.14 22.14
N GLY A 547 24.79 0.11 22.93
CA GLY A 547 23.90 -0.35 24.02
C GLY A 547 22.80 -1.33 23.60
N PHE A 548 22.78 -1.78 22.34
CA PHE A 548 21.77 -2.71 21.81
C PHE A 548 22.35 -4.07 21.34
N ASP A 549 23.47 -4.51 21.93
CA ASP A 549 24.15 -5.77 21.55
C ASP A 549 23.54 -7.02 22.21
N GLY A 550 22.64 -6.83 23.16
CA GLY A 550 21.96 -7.90 23.88
C GLY A 550 20.91 -8.64 23.06
N LYS A 551 20.41 -9.73 23.66
CA LYS A 551 19.27 -10.49 23.15
C LYS A 551 18.29 -10.78 24.28
N THR A 552 17.01 -10.54 24.03
CA THR A 552 15.92 -10.89 24.95
C THR A 552 15.17 -12.09 24.41
N ARG A 553 14.86 -13.07 25.27
CA ARG A 553 13.96 -14.18 24.91
C ARG A 553 12.52 -13.69 24.93
N LEU A 554 11.87 -13.66 23.78
CA LEU A 554 10.48 -13.21 23.63
C LEU A 554 9.59 -14.33 23.07
N PRO A 555 8.31 -14.38 23.45
CA PRO A 555 7.34 -15.18 22.73
C PRO A 555 7.15 -14.61 21.32
N VAL A 556 7.32 -15.46 20.32
CA VAL A 556 7.13 -15.17 18.90
C VAL A 556 5.97 -15.99 18.39
N ILE A 557 5.05 -15.34 17.67
CA ILE A 557 3.92 -16.02 17.03
C ILE A 557 4.43 -16.68 15.75
N VAL A 558 4.22 -17.98 15.64
CA VAL A 558 4.55 -18.76 14.44
C VAL A 558 3.27 -19.02 13.68
N THR A 559 3.20 -18.52 12.45
CA THR A 559 1.98 -18.57 11.65
C THR A 559 2.00 -19.73 10.65
N GLY A 560 3.15 -20.15 10.13
CA GLY A 560 3.19 -21.13 9.02
C GLY A 560 2.43 -20.65 7.78
N SER A 561 2.39 -19.34 7.61
CA SER A 561 1.77 -18.59 6.52
C SER A 561 2.71 -17.42 6.23
N ASP A 562 2.69 -16.89 5.01
CA ASP A 562 3.36 -15.62 4.75
C ASP A 562 2.48 -14.43 5.14
N PHE A 563 3.03 -13.22 5.03
CA PHE A 563 2.33 -11.98 5.40
C PHE A 563 0.96 -11.83 4.72
N ASP A 564 0.86 -12.17 3.42
CA ASP A 564 -0.36 -12.00 2.62
C ASP A 564 -1.44 -13.03 3.00
N GLU A 565 -1.00 -14.25 3.27
CA GLU A 565 -1.86 -15.36 3.69
C GLU A 565 -2.44 -15.18 5.10
N ASN A 566 -1.77 -14.39 5.95
CA ASN A 566 -2.24 -14.06 7.29
C ASN A 566 -3.30 -12.94 7.32
N TRP A 567 -3.59 -12.28 6.18
CA TRP A 567 -4.49 -11.12 6.17
C TRP A 567 -5.95 -11.49 6.53
N PRO A 568 -6.65 -10.69 7.37
CA PRO A 568 -7.93 -11.09 7.98
C PRO A 568 -9.18 -11.14 7.08
N LEU A 569 -9.05 -11.00 5.76
CA LEU A 569 -10.20 -11.10 4.84
C LEU A 569 -10.53 -12.55 4.45
N TRP A 570 -9.63 -13.50 4.73
CA TRP A 570 -9.84 -14.89 4.37
C TRP A 570 -10.84 -15.58 5.30
N LYS A 571 -12.03 -15.94 4.81
CA LYS A 571 -13.01 -16.76 5.57
C LYS A 571 -12.37 -18.01 6.22
N LYS A 572 -11.32 -18.54 5.60
CA LYS A 572 -10.45 -19.60 6.16
C LYS A 572 -9.01 -19.13 6.10
N ARG A 573 -8.34 -19.15 7.26
CA ARG A 573 -6.89 -18.89 7.37
C ARG A 573 -6.09 -19.79 6.41
N ILE A 574 -5.25 -19.20 5.59
CA ILE A 574 -4.33 -19.93 4.69
C ILE A 574 -3.06 -20.24 5.49
N SER A 575 -2.91 -21.47 5.97
CA SER A 575 -1.79 -21.85 6.84
C SER A 575 -1.39 -23.31 6.66
N ARG A 576 -0.10 -23.60 6.83
CA ARG A 576 0.45 -24.96 6.81
C ARG A 576 0.41 -25.60 8.20
N LEU A 577 0.14 -24.81 9.23
CA LEU A 577 -0.09 -25.28 10.59
C LEU A 577 -1.58 -25.41 10.88
N LYS A 578 -1.95 -26.47 11.61
CA LYS A 578 -3.33 -26.67 12.11
C LYS A 578 -3.76 -25.54 13.06
N ARG A 579 -2.82 -25.04 13.87
CA ARG A 579 -3.01 -23.91 14.78
C ARG A 579 -1.71 -23.09 14.83
N PRO A 580 -1.77 -21.77 14.94
CA PRO A 580 -0.59 -20.94 15.14
C PRO A 580 0.11 -21.30 16.46
N GLY A 581 1.44 -21.24 16.44
CA GLY A 581 2.29 -21.51 17.59
C GLY A 581 2.72 -20.24 18.31
N VAL A 582 3.16 -20.38 19.56
CA VAL A 582 3.92 -19.34 20.25
C VAL A 582 5.21 -20.00 20.76
N VAL A 583 6.34 -19.53 20.25
CA VAL A 583 7.67 -20.11 20.52
C VAL A 583 8.56 -19.04 21.13
N ALA A 584 9.25 -19.37 22.21
CA ALA A 584 10.23 -18.47 22.80
C ALA A 584 11.51 -18.45 21.95
N MET A 585 11.87 -17.28 21.42
CA MET A 585 13.05 -17.08 20.58
C MET A 585 13.93 -15.95 21.12
N PRO A 586 15.27 -16.05 21.00
CA PRO A 586 16.16 -14.93 21.28
C PRO A 586 16.02 -13.88 20.17
N VAL A 587 15.62 -12.67 20.54
CA VAL A 587 15.48 -11.51 19.66
C VAL A 587 16.54 -10.48 20.04
N ALA A 588 17.25 -9.92 19.06
CA ALA A 588 18.21 -8.85 19.32
C ALA A 588 17.50 -7.64 19.93
N ASP A 589 18.10 -7.01 20.94
CA ASP A 589 17.44 -5.89 21.62
C ASP A 589 17.20 -4.70 20.67
N SER A 590 18.05 -4.53 19.65
CA SER A 590 17.87 -3.57 18.56
C SER A 590 16.66 -3.84 17.66
N ASP A 591 16.13 -5.07 17.63
CA ASP A 591 14.94 -5.45 16.85
C ASP A 591 13.64 -5.38 17.67
N ILE A 592 13.71 -5.13 18.98
CA ILE A 592 12.53 -5.02 19.82
C ILE A 592 11.92 -3.63 19.59
N PHE A 593 10.82 -3.60 18.84
CA PHE A 593 10.07 -2.38 18.60
C PHE A 593 9.61 -1.74 19.92
N SER A 594 9.79 -0.43 20.04
CA SER A 594 9.41 0.33 21.23
C SER A 594 9.04 1.76 20.85
N VAL A 595 8.00 2.31 21.46
CA VAL A 595 7.59 3.72 21.37
C VAL A 595 7.50 4.23 22.80
N ARG A 596 8.07 5.41 23.08
CA ARG A 596 7.99 6.08 24.38
C ARG A 596 7.76 7.57 24.22
N TYR A 597 6.71 8.09 24.85
CA TYR A 597 6.46 9.52 24.97
C TYR A 597 6.40 9.87 26.45
N ASP A 598 7.32 10.71 26.92
CA ASP A 598 7.47 11.04 28.35
C ASP A 598 6.53 12.17 28.82
N PHE A 599 5.96 12.94 27.88
CA PHE A 599 5.06 14.08 28.15
C PHE A 599 5.60 15.09 29.18
N ASP A 600 6.93 15.24 29.28
CA ASP A 600 7.64 16.08 30.24
C ASP A 600 8.12 17.42 29.65
N LYS A 601 8.07 17.55 28.33
CA LYS A 601 8.44 18.76 27.60
C LYS A 601 7.36 19.16 26.61
N PRO A 602 6.79 20.38 26.71
CA PRO A 602 5.88 20.89 25.71
C PRO A 602 6.49 20.89 24.31
N VAL A 603 5.69 20.46 23.34
CA VAL A 603 5.98 20.59 21.91
C VAL A 603 4.80 21.22 21.20
N ASP A 604 5.10 21.94 20.12
CA ASP A 604 4.10 22.44 19.18
C ASP A 604 3.95 21.43 18.03
N GLY A 605 2.84 20.71 17.99
CA GLY A 605 2.50 19.76 16.92
C GLY A 605 2.88 18.30 17.20
N MET A 606 4.16 17.92 17.03
CA MET A 606 4.57 16.51 17.04
C MET A 606 5.50 16.11 18.19
N LEU A 607 5.19 14.97 18.79
CA LEU A 607 6.05 14.20 19.67
C LEU A 607 6.95 13.28 18.85
N ILE A 608 8.18 13.06 19.31
CA ILE A 608 9.10 12.05 18.78
C ILE A 608 9.44 11.09 19.90
N SER A 609 9.37 9.79 19.61
CA SER A 609 9.61 8.76 20.59
C SER A 609 11.06 8.77 21.11
N THR A 610 11.23 8.64 22.42
CA THR A 610 12.52 8.61 23.13
C THR A 610 13.11 7.20 23.28
N SER A 611 12.46 6.18 22.71
CA SER A 611 12.85 4.77 22.83
C SER A 611 14.08 4.34 22.00
N GLY A 612 14.65 5.24 21.21
CA GLY A 612 15.61 4.93 20.14
C GLY A 612 14.95 4.57 18.80
N TRP A 613 13.64 4.31 18.79
CA TRP A 613 12.84 4.31 17.57
C TRP A 613 12.21 5.68 17.40
N SER A 614 12.54 6.36 16.31
CA SER A 614 12.14 7.75 16.08
C SER A 614 10.70 7.85 15.55
N ILE A 615 9.74 7.19 16.20
CA ILE A 615 8.32 7.15 15.81
C ILE A 615 7.64 8.47 16.22
N PRO A 616 6.99 9.19 15.30
CA PRO A 616 6.26 10.40 15.64
C PRO A 616 4.83 10.11 16.12
N ALA A 617 4.31 11.04 16.90
CA ALA A 617 2.88 11.16 17.17
C ALA A 617 2.45 12.63 17.11
N GLN A 618 1.27 12.87 16.58
CA GLN A 618 0.68 14.19 16.42
C GLN A 618 -0.32 14.48 17.54
N LEU A 619 -0.23 15.68 18.13
CA LEU A 619 -1.26 16.18 19.03
C LEU A 619 -2.47 16.66 18.21
N GLY A 620 -3.66 16.16 18.53
CA GLY A 620 -4.88 16.40 17.76
C GLY A 620 -4.97 15.57 16.47
N SER A 621 -6.19 15.15 16.14
CA SER A 621 -6.48 14.39 14.93
C SER A 621 -7.97 14.47 14.59
N SER A 622 -8.27 14.55 13.29
CA SER A 622 -9.63 14.42 12.78
C SER A 622 -10.25 13.06 13.11
N LYS A 623 -11.58 12.98 13.12
CA LYS A 623 -12.34 11.73 13.26
C LYS A 623 -12.10 10.78 12.07
N GLY A 624 -12.16 9.49 12.34
CA GLY A 624 -12.03 8.43 11.33
C GLY A 624 -10.59 8.23 10.85
N TRP A 625 -10.44 7.70 9.65
CA TRP A 625 -9.17 7.18 9.12
C TRP A 625 -8.14 8.27 8.76
N TRP A 626 -8.58 9.51 8.62
CA TRP A 626 -7.71 10.64 8.31
C TRP A 626 -7.00 11.11 9.58
N GLN A 627 -5.66 11.20 9.52
CA GLN A 627 -4.82 11.73 10.60
C GLN A 627 -4.55 13.24 10.48
N GLY A 628 -5.45 13.99 9.85
CA GLY A 628 -5.32 15.45 9.73
C GLY A 628 -5.36 16.11 11.10
N CYS A 629 -4.53 17.12 11.34
CA CYS A 629 -4.54 17.83 12.62
C CYS A 629 -5.84 18.61 12.80
N ASP A 630 -6.53 18.38 13.93
CA ASP A 630 -7.69 19.13 14.36
C ASP A 630 -7.37 19.81 15.69
N LYS A 631 -7.34 21.14 15.68
CA LYS A 631 -6.93 21.97 16.82
C LYS A 631 -7.88 21.85 18.01
N ASP A 632 -9.14 21.52 17.75
CA ASP A 632 -10.17 21.38 18.78
C ASP A 632 -10.06 20.06 19.54
N THR A 633 -9.11 19.20 19.14
CA THR A 633 -8.86 17.88 19.75
C THR A 633 -7.44 17.79 20.33
N VAL A 634 -6.77 18.93 20.49
CA VAL A 634 -5.38 19.00 20.96
C VAL A 634 -5.34 19.00 22.49
N PRO A 635 -4.76 17.96 23.12
CA PRO A 635 -4.58 17.95 24.56
C PRO A 635 -3.64 19.05 25.03
N GLN A 636 -3.83 19.50 26.27
CA GLN A 636 -3.17 20.68 26.81
C GLN A 636 -1.98 20.30 27.69
N TRP A 637 -0.86 21.02 27.52
CA TRP A 637 0.28 20.91 28.43
C TRP A 637 -0.06 21.53 29.79
N LYS A 638 0.27 20.85 30.89
CA LYS A 638 -0.02 21.32 32.24
C LYS A 638 1.12 20.99 33.20
N ASN A 639 1.47 21.94 34.07
CA ASN A 639 2.34 21.65 35.22
C ASN A 639 1.50 21.09 36.37
N ALA A 640 1.91 19.95 36.92
CA ALA A 640 1.24 19.28 38.01
C ALA A 640 2.21 18.39 38.79
N ALA A 641 1.84 18.02 40.02
CA ALA A 641 2.53 16.93 40.73
C ALA A 641 2.39 15.63 39.92
N GLY A 642 3.51 15.03 39.54
CA GLY A 642 3.64 13.79 38.79
C GLY A 642 3.47 12.53 39.63
N PRO A 643 3.69 11.35 39.04
CA PRO A 643 3.55 10.05 39.71
C PRO A 643 4.39 9.88 40.99
N ASP A 644 5.55 10.52 41.07
CA ASP A 644 6.46 10.52 42.23
C ASP A 644 6.20 11.68 43.21
N GLY A 645 5.18 12.50 42.94
CA GLY A 645 4.83 13.69 43.72
C GLY A 645 5.63 14.94 43.37
N THR A 646 6.64 14.86 42.51
CA THR A 646 7.42 16.02 42.06
C THR A 646 6.66 16.81 41.00
N GLU A 647 6.84 18.13 40.96
CA GLU A 647 6.21 18.94 39.91
C GLU A 647 6.87 18.66 38.55
N ARG A 648 6.04 18.36 37.55
CA ARG A 648 6.47 18.11 36.16
C ARG A 648 5.41 18.59 35.19
N THR A 649 5.81 18.72 33.94
CA THR A 649 4.85 18.84 32.84
C THR A 649 4.21 17.47 32.58
N VAL A 650 2.91 17.50 32.30
CA VAL A 650 2.06 16.38 31.91
C VAL A 650 1.14 16.81 30.76
N LEU A 651 0.51 15.85 30.12
CA LEU A 651 -0.48 16.09 29.07
C LEU A 651 -1.90 15.89 29.63
N ALA A 652 -2.72 16.93 29.59
CA ALA A 652 -4.09 16.94 30.09
C ALA A 652 -5.10 16.76 28.94
N PHE A 653 -6.09 15.91 29.17
CA PHE A 653 -7.15 15.57 28.23
C PHE A 653 -8.51 15.96 28.81
N ASP A 654 -9.36 16.57 28.00
CA ASP A 654 -10.67 17.10 28.41
C ASP A 654 -11.86 16.17 28.14
N GLY A 655 -11.63 15.06 27.45
CA GLY A 655 -12.66 14.11 27.03
C GLY A 655 -13.00 14.13 25.54
N THR A 656 -12.40 15.05 24.78
CA THR A 656 -12.48 15.16 23.30
C THR A 656 -11.11 15.01 22.64
N ASP A 657 -10.04 15.33 23.39
CA ASP A 657 -8.65 15.32 22.95
C ASP A 657 -8.13 13.95 22.47
N VAL A 658 -7.13 13.97 21.59
CA VAL A 658 -6.49 12.77 21.04
C VAL A 658 -5.02 13.01 20.68
N VAL A 659 -4.20 11.95 20.75
CA VAL A 659 -2.87 11.91 20.14
C VAL A 659 -2.84 10.78 19.12
N ALA A 660 -2.53 11.09 17.86
CA ALA A 660 -2.43 10.11 16.77
C ALA A 660 -0.97 9.68 16.59
N ILE A 661 -0.70 8.37 16.73
CA ILE A 661 0.63 7.83 16.48
C ILE A 661 0.76 7.52 14.98
N ALA A 662 1.98 7.65 14.44
CA ALA A 662 2.28 7.21 13.09
C ALA A 662 1.71 5.82 12.80
N ALA A 663 1.20 5.64 11.61
CA ALA A 663 0.59 4.39 11.20
C ALA A 663 1.59 3.22 11.35
N ARG A 664 1.05 2.02 11.64
CA ARG A 664 1.80 0.79 11.92
C ARG A 664 2.68 0.85 13.17
N ALA A 665 2.33 1.68 14.15
CA ALA A 665 3.02 1.67 15.43
C ALA A 665 2.69 0.42 16.27
N MET A 666 1.59 -0.28 15.99
CA MET A 666 1.21 -1.46 16.76
C MET A 666 1.96 -2.72 16.28
N PRO A 667 2.65 -3.46 17.17
CA PRO A 667 3.30 -4.73 16.82
C PRO A 667 2.31 -5.81 16.37
N THR A 668 2.71 -6.63 15.41
CA THR A 668 2.00 -7.83 14.94
C THR A 668 1.99 -8.97 15.98
N GLY A 669 3.01 -9.00 16.84
CA GLY A 669 3.23 -10.04 17.85
C GLY A 669 2.77 -9.66 19.27
N PRO A 670 3.25 -10.39 20.30
CA PRO A 670 3.08 -10.05 21.70
C PRO A 670 3.54 -8.63 22.01
N PHE A 671 2.85 -7.97 22.94
CA PHE A 671 3.08 -6.56 23.23
C PHE A 671 2.84 -6.20 24.70
N THR A 672 3.37 -5.04 25.09
CA THR A 672 3.04 -4.36 26.35
C THR A 672 2.75 -2.88 26.08
N ILE A 673 1.60 -2.39 26.55
CA ILE A 673 1.25 -0.97 26.60
C ILE A 673 1.37 -0.51 28.05
N GLU A 674 2.02 0.63 28.30
CA GLU A 674 2.11 1.26 29.62
C GLU A 674 1.67 2.71 29.57
N GLN A 675 0.99 3.16 30.62
CA GLN A 675 0.63 4.56 30.82
C GLN A 675 0.67 4.93 32.31
N TRP A 676 1.11 6.15 32.61
CA TRP A 676 0.81 6.79 33.89
C TRP A 676 -0.44 7.65 33.71
N ILE A 677 -1.53 7.26 34.39
CA ILE A 677 -2.84 7.92 34.25
C ILE A 677 -3.27 8.56 35.58
N LYS A 678 -3.93 9.72 35.49
CA LYS A 678 -4.66 10.36 36.58
C LYS A 678 -6.07 10.72 36.09
N PRO A 679 -7.02 9.77 36.14
CA PRO A 679 -8.35 9.94 35.55
C PRO A 679 -9.24 10.86 36.37
N GLU A 680 -10.10 11.61 35.71
CA GLU A 680 -11.30 12.20 36.32
C GLU A 680 -12.47 11.22 36.22
N ARG A 681 -13.53 11.46 37.01
CA ARG A 681 -14.77 10.70 36.86
C ARG A 681 -15.54 11.19 35.62
N LYS A 682 -15.98 10.24 34.82
CA LYS A 682 -16.91 10.41 33.70
C LYS A 682 -17.88 9.25 33.75
N GLU A 683 -19.19 9.50 33.65
CA GLU A 683 -20.22 8.46 33.69
C GLU A 683 -20.34 7.70 32.35
N ALA A 684 -19.21 7.43 31.70
CA ALA A 684 -19.09 6.75 30.42
C ALA A 684 -17.69 6.15 30.28
N ASP A 685 -17.54 5.20 29.36
CA ASP A 685 -16.24 4.62 29.03
C ASP A 685 -15.27 5.67 28.47
N MET A 686 -14.01 5.55 28.86
CA MET A 686 -12.90 6.40 28.42
C MET A 686 -11.80 5.56 27.78
N VAL A 687 -11.53 5.79 26.50
CA VAL A 687 -10.44 5.12 25.78
C VAL A 687 -9.10 5.74 26.15
N LEU A 688 -8.20 4.90 26.67
CA LEU A 688 -6.81 5.27 26.97
C LEU A 688 -5.90 5.05 25.77
N PHE A 689 -6.12 3.96 25.05
CA PHE A 689 -5.42 3.62 23.81
C PHE A 689 -6.33 2.81 22.91
N GLU A 690 -6.34 3.10 21.62
CA GLU A 690 -7.04 2.31 20.61
C GLU A 690 -6.13 2.10 19.40
N ASP A 691 -6.22 0.90 18.85
CA ASP A 691 -5.62 0.52 17.60
C ASP A 691 -6.65 -0.18 16.73
N GLN A 692 -6.77 0.25 15.47
CA GLN A 692 -7.82 -0.23 14.56
C GLN A 692 -7.73 -1.70 14.19
N MET A 693 -6.61 -2.39 14.44
CA MET A 693 -6.51 -3.83 14.25
C MET A 693 -6.98 -4.61 15.48
N GLY A 694 -7.85 -3.99 16.28
CA GLY A 694 -8.53 -4.60 17.40
C GLY A 694 -7.67 -4.64 18.66
N VAL A 695 -7.02 -3.53 19.04
CA VAL A 695 -6.51 -3.39 20.41
C VAL A 695 -7.18 -2.19 21.04
N GLN A 696 -7.74 -2.37 22.23
CA GLN A 696 -8.30 -1.26 22.98
C GLN A 696 -8.02 -1.42 24.45
N LEU A 697 -7.44 -0.38 25.05
CA LEU A 697 -7.31 -0.20 26.48
C LEU A 697 -8.22 0.95 26.89
N LEU A 698 -9.17 0.70 27.78
CA LEU A 698 -10.13 1.69 28.25
C LEU A 698 -10.34 1.60 29.77
N LEU A 699 -10.95 2.64 30.32
CA LEU A 699 -11.58 2.64 31.64
C LEU A 699 -13.10 2.61 31.44
N ASP A 700 -13.81 1.74 32.14
CA ASP A 700 -15.27 1.80 32.13
C ASP A 700 -15.81 2.99 32.95
N ALA A 701 -17.12 3.18 32.98
CA ALA A 701 -17.77 4.22 33.79
C ALA A 701 -17.45 4.17 35.31
N GLN A 702 -16.94 3.04 35.82
CA GLN A 702 -16.49 2.87 37.22
C GLN A 702 -14.97 3.01 37.37
N LEU A 703 -14.25 3.44 36.32
CA LEU A 703 -12.80 3.51 36.25
C LEU A 703 -12.10 2.16 36.38
N ARG A 704 -12.74 1.06 35.99
CA ARG A 704 -12.11 -0.26 35.92
C ARG A 704 -11.42 -0.41 34.56
N PRO A 705 -10.11 -0.72 34.54
CA PRO A 705 -9.41 -0.97 33.29
C PRO A 705 -9.92 -2.22 32.57
N HIS A 706 -10.08 -2.10 31.25
CA HIS A 706 -10.48 -3.16 30.35
C HIS A 706 -9.56 -3.18 29.12
N LEU A 707 -9.08 -4.37 28.78
CA LEU A 707 -8.22 -4.60 27.63
C LEU A 707 -8.91 -5.58 26.67
N THR A 708 -9.05 -5.17 25.42
CA THR A 708 -9.56 -6.00 24.33
C THR A 708 -8.45 -6.25 23.32
N ARG A 709 -8.35 -7.50 22.86
CA ARG A 709 -7.61 -7.91 21.67
C ARG A 709 -8.54 -8.64 20.72
N GLY A 710 -8.90 -7.99 19.63
CA GLY A 710 -9.53 -8.62 18.48
C GLY A 710 -8.62 -9.68 17.84
N GLY A 711 -9.21 -10.53 17.00
CA GLY A 711 -8.50 -11.52 16.22
C GLY A 711 -9.27 -11.89 14.98
N HIS A 712 -8.59 -12.53 14.01
CA HIS A 712 -9.18 -12.99 12.75
C HIS A 712 -10.47 -13.83 12.92
N ILE A 713 -10.50 -14.66 13.97
CA ILE A 713 -11.54 -15.67 14.19
C ILE A 713 -12.34 -15.38 15.46
N THR A 714 -11.66 -14.95 16.53
CA THR A 714 -12.27 -14.69 17.83
C THR A 714 -11.44 -13.64 18.58
N GLY A 715 -12.11 -12.66 19.16
CA GLY A 715 -11.47 -11.71 20.08
C GLY A 715 -11.39 -12.25 21.50
N ALA A 716 -10.56 -11.63 22.32
CA ALA A 716 -10.55 -11.83 23.76
C ALA A 716 -10.56 -10.48 24.46
N SER A 717 -11.06 -10.45 25.68
CA SER A 717 -10.93 -9.30 26.54
C SER A 717 -10.74 -9.72 27.99
N VAL A 718 -10.25 -8.78 28.79
CA VAL A 718 -10.08 -8.94 30.22
C VAL A 718 -10.39 -7.62 30.91
N GLN A 719 -11.11 -7.68 32.01
CA GLN A 719 -11.44 -6.51 32.83
C GLN A 719 -10.91 -6.72 34.25
N SER A 720 -10.37 -5.66 34.84
CA SER A 720 -10.04 -5.66 36.26
C SER A 720 -11.31 -5.43 37.09
N ASP A 721 -11.46 -6.17 38.18
CA ASP A 721 -12.47 -5.89 39.22
C ASP A 721 -12.16 -4.62 40.02
N LYS A 722 -10.87 -4.27 40.14
CA LYS A 722 -10.36 -3.09 40.83
C LYS A 722 -10.40 -1.84 39.96
N ALA A 723 -11.18 -0.84 40.40
CA ALA A 723 -11.16 0.50 39.83
C ALA A 723 -9.85 1.25 40.15
N VAL A 724 -9.36 2.03 39.21
CA VAL A 724 -8.29 3.00 39.49
C VAL A 724 -8.86 4.21 40.24
N PRO A 725 -8.12 4.78 41.22
CA PRO A 725 -8.60 5.92 41.98
C PRO A 725 -8.68 7.20 41.14
N ALA A 726 -9.86 7.82 41.10
CA ALA A 726 -10.04 9.14 40.49
C ALA A 726 -9.11 10.19 41.13
N GLY A 727 -8.52 11.05 40.32
CA GLY A 727 -7.66 12.15 40.76
C GLY A 727 -6.32 11.73 41.37
N LYS A 728 -5.92 10.45 41.27
CA LYS A 728 -4.62 9.94 41.72
C LYS A 728 -3.87 9.28 40.57
N TRP A 729 -2.53 9.34 40.61
CA TRP A 729 -1.71 8.64 39.64
C TRP A 729 -1.80 7.13 39.84
N THR A 730 -1.85 6.40 38.74
CA THR A 730 -1.76 4.93 38.70
C THR A 730 -0.93 4.54 37.49
N HIS A 731 0.05 3.66 37.69
CA HIS A 731 0.75 3.02 36.59
C HIS A 731 -0.12 1.88 36.08
N LEU A 732 -0.52 1.95 34.82
CA LEU A 732 -1.31 0.92 34.16
C LEU A 732 -0.43 0.23 33.11
N ALA A 733 -0.38 -1.10 33.14
CA ALA A 733 0.23 -1.90 32.08
C ALA A 733 -0.75 -2.95 31.55
N ALA A 734 -0.88 -3.02 30.24
CA ALA A 734 -1.69 -3.97 29.49
C ALA A 734 -0.77 -4.87 28.65
N VAL A 735 -0.85 -6.18 28.85
CA VAL A 735 0.11 -7.14 28.27
C VAL A 735 -0.64 -8.24 27.51
N TYR A 736 -0.18 -8.52 26.29
CA TYR A 736 -0.57 -9.70 25.52
C TYR A 736 0.67 -10.55 25.25
N ASP A 737 0.67 -11.82 25.68
CA ASP A 737 1.83 -12.72 25.54
C ASP A 737 1.71 -13.74 24.39
N GLY A 738 0.71 -13.59 23.54
CA GLY A 738 0.37 -14.56 22.50
C GLY A 738 -0.65 -15.61 22.95
N LYS A 739 -0.94 -15.74 24.25
CA LYS A 739 -1.87 -16.74 24.81
C LYS A 739 -2.83 -16.19 25.87
N SER A 740 -2.59 -15.00 26.39
CA SER A 740 -3.38 -14.40 27.45
C SER A 740 -3.24 -12.87 27.45
N LEU A 741 -4.28 -12.22 27.95
CA LEU A 741 -4.31 -10.79 28.25
C LEU A 741 -4.13 -10.59 29.75
N LYS A 742 -3.36 -9.59 30.14
CA LYS A 742 -3.11 -9.23 31.54
C LYS A 742 -3.19 -7.73 31.75
N ILE A 743 -3.70 -7.32 32.91
CA ILE A 743 -3.70 -5.94 33.37
C ILE A 743 -2.94 -5.86 34.69
N TYR A 744 -2.07 -4.85 34.81
CA TYR A 744 -1.34 -4.53 36.02
C TYR A 744 -1.65 -3.09 36.43
N GLN A 745 -1.92 -2.89 37.72
CA GLN A 745 -2.04 -1.57 38.35
C GLN A 745 -0.91 -1.43 39.38
N ASP A 746 -0.10 -0.39 39.26
CA ASP A 746 1.07 -0.13 40.09
C ASP A 746 1.98 -1.36 40.20
N GLY A 747 2.19 -2.07 39.09
CA GLY A 747 2.98 -3.29 39.01
C GLY A 747 2.38 -4.53 39.68
N ARG A 748 1.16 -4.47 40.23
CA ARG A 748 0.43 -5.66 40.70
C ARG A 748 -0.53 -6.12 39.62
N LYS A 749 -0.51 -7.41 39.26
CA LYS A 749 -1.49 -8.00 38.33
C LYS A 749 -2.88 -7.96 38.96
N THR A 750 -3.85 -7.36 38.29
CA THR A 750 -5.24 -7.25 38.77
C THR A 750 -6.24 -7.97 37.88
N ALA A 751 -5.85 -8.35 36.66
CA ALA A 751 -6.70 -9.14 35.77
C ALA A 751 -5.85 -10.03 34.86
N GLU A 752 -6.39 -11.20 34.52
CA GLU A 752 -5.83 -12.11 33.52
C GLU A 752 -6.95 -12.94 32.88
N ALA A 753 -6.90 -13.11 31.56
CA ALA A 753 -7.78 -14.02 30.85
C ALA A 753 -7.03 -14.72 29.70
N PRO A 754 -7.39 -15.97 29.36
CA PRO A 754 -6.93 -16.62 28.15
C PRO A 754 -7.29 -15.80 26.91
N ALA A 755 -6.40 -15.79 25.93
CA ALA A 755 -6.62 -15.14 24.64
C ALA A 755 -6.07 -16.01 23.50
N PRO A 756 -6.76 -16.08 22.35
CA PRO A 756 -6.26 -16.84 21.23
C PRO A 756 -4.95 -16.22 20.70
N THR A 757 -4.10 -17.05 20.10
CA THR A 757 -2.96 -16.58 19.32
C THR A 757 -3.48 -15.79 18.12
N CYS A 758 -3.19 -14.50 18.08
CA CYS A 758 -3.62 -13.60 17.03
C CYS A 758 -2.57 -13.58 15.93
N THR A 759 -2.93 -14.03 14.72
CA THR A 759 -2.04 -14.00 13.55
C THR A 759 -2.34 -12.83 12.64
N ASN A 760 -3.16 -11.87 13.07
CA ASN A 760 -3.47 -10.70 12.25
C ASN A 760 -2.17 -9.92 12.06
N PRO A 761 -1.69 -9.72 10.82
CA PRO A 761 -0.67 -8.73 10.56
C PRO A 761 -1.28 -7.37 10.93
N VAL A 762 -0.75 -6.77 11.99
CA VAL A 762 -1.24 -5.48 12.49
C VAL A 762 -0.55 -4.37 11.71
N ASN A 763 -1.28 -3.80 10.75
CA ASN A 763 -1.00 -2.48 10.22
C ASN A 763 -2.22 -1.60 10.47
N SER A 764 -2.05 -0.52 11.20
CA SER A 764 -3.16 0.13 11.89
C SER A 764 -2.91 1.60 12.18
N LEU A 765 -3.97 2.30 12.55
CA LEU A 765 -3.92 3.64 13.11
C LEU A 765 -4.09 3.52 14.63
N SER A 766 -3.07 3.95 15.38
CA SER A 766 -3.08 3.94 16.84
C SER A 766 -3.35 5.33 17.40
N ARG A 767 -4.17 5.41 18.45
CA ARG A 767 -4.55 6.64 19.14
C ARG A 767 -4.37 6.50 20.63
N ILE A 768 -3.99 7.60 21.28
CA ILE A 768 -3.94 7.74 22.74
C ILE A 768 -5.04 8.73 23.13
N GLY A 769 -5.79 8.39 24.19
CA GLY A 769 -6.76 9.28 24.82
C GLY A 769 -8.14 9.37 24.16
N ASN A 770 -8.39 8.76 23.00
CA ASN A 770 -9.73 8.70 22.41
C ASN A 770 -9.89 7.53 21.41
N SER A 771 -11.13 7.22 21.07
CA SER A 771 -11.45 6.33 19.95
C SER A 771 -11.19 7.00 18.60
N MET A 772 -11.18 6.22 17.52
CA MET A 772 -11.05 6.75 16.15
C MET A 772 -12.15 7.74 15.77
N ASN A 773 -13.36 7.58 16.29
CA ASN A 773 -14.48 8.47 15.99
C ASN A 773 -14.58 9.67 16.95
N LEU A 774 -13.66 9.78 17.92
CA LEU A 774 -13.61 10.83 18.93
C LEU A 774 -14.79 10.88 19.91
N GLU A 775 -15.50 9.76 20.07
CA GLU A 775 -16.74 9.69 20.86
C GLU A 775 -16.50 9.23 22.32
N ARG A 776 -15.33 8.67 22.63
CA ARG A 776 -15.03 8.02 23.93
C ARG A 776 -13.73 8.55 24.55
N GLY A 777 -13.56 9.88 24.55
CA GLY A 777 -12.32 10.50 24.98
C GLY A 777 -12.08 10.41 26.49
N PHE A 778 -10.80 10.27 26.83
CA PHE A 778 -10.24 10.28 28.17
C PHE A 778 -10.31 11.67 28.76
N LYS A 779 -10.72 11.76 30.03
CA LYS A 779 -10.68 12.99 30.81
C LYS A 779 -9.74 12.80 32.00
N GLY A 780 -8.67 13.57 32.06
CA GLY A 780 -7.64 13.42 33.08
C GLY A 780 -6.25 13.82 32.60
N GLN A 781 -5.21 13.27 33.21
CA GLN A 781 -3.82 13.59 32.87
C GLN A 781 -3.01 12.32 32.56
N LEU A 782 -2.07 12.43 31.63
CA LEU A 782 -1.06 11.43 31.29
C LEU A 782 0.35 11.97 31.57
N ALA A 783 1.18 11.20 32.26
CA ALA A 783 2.59 11.53 32.53
C ALA A 783 3.59 10.66 31.74
N GLY A 784 3.08 9.78 30.87
CA GLY A 784 3.89 9.00 29.95
C GLY A 784 3.09 7.92 29.25
N PHE A 785 3.54 7.55 28.06
CA PHE A 785 3.03 6.44 27.25
C PHE A 785 4.19 5.59 26.75
N SER A 786 4.04 4.26 26.78
CA SER A 786 4.96 3.33 26.16
C SER A 786 4.22 2.20 25.46
N LEU A 787 4.71 1.79 24.30
CA LEU A 787 4.24 0.61 23.55
C LEU A 787 5.46 -0.20 23.11
N GLU A 788 5.54 -1.46 23.50
CA GLU A 788 6.64 -2.34 23.12
C GLU A 788 6.16 -3.64 22.46
N GLY A 789 6.88 -4.11 21.44
CA GLY A 789 6.74 -5.44 20.84
C GLY A 789 7.39 -6.54 21.69
N ALA A 790 7.21 -6.45 23.01
CA ALA A 790 7.77 -7.36 24.00
C ALA A 790 6.79 -7.59 25.15
N VAL A 791 6.89 -8.75 25.78
CA VAL A 791 6.17 -9.06 27.03
C VAL A 791 6.99 -8.57 28.21
N ARG A 792 6.46 -7.60 28.94
CA ARG A 792 7.08 -7.07 30.16
C ARG A 792 6.37 -7.54 31.42
N ALA A 793 7.11 -7.50 32.52
CA ALA A 793 6.67 -7.84 33.85
C ALA A 793 7.03 -6.67 34.80
N PRO A 794 6.53 -6.64 36.05
CA PRO A 794 6.68 -5.49 36.95
C PRO A 794 8.11 -4.92 37.11
N GLY A 795 9.15 -5.75 37.13
CA GLY A 795 10.55 -5.28 37.21
C GLY A 795 11.16 -4.80 35.89
N SER A 796 10.47 -4.99 34.76
CA SER A 796 10.92 -4.62 33.42
C SER A 796 10.00 -3.62 32.71
N PHE A 797 8.95 -3.15 33.37
CA PHE A 797 8.13 -2.03 32.92
C PHE A 797 8.98 -0.77 32.73
N ARG A 798 8.75 -0.05 31.62
CA ARG A 798 9.55 1.07 31.16
C ARG A 798 9.19 2.39 31.81
N LEU A 799 7.92 2.60 32.12
CA LEU A 799 7.45 3.84 32.73
C LEU A 799 7.46 3.80 34.26
N LYS A 800 7.48 2.61 34.86
CA LYS A 800 7.44 2.46 36.33
C LYS A 800 8.82 2.65 37.00
N LYS A 801 9.90 2.56 36.23
CA LYS A 801 11.28 2.64 36.74
C LYS A 801 11.67 4.04 37.16
#